data_AF-A0A7V3SN44-F1
#
_entry.id   AF-A0A7V3SN44-F1
#
_cell.length_a   1.000
_cell.length_b   1.000
_cell.length_c   1.000
_cell.angle_alpha   90.00
_cell.angle_beta   90.00
_cell.angle_gamma   90.00
#
_symmetry.space_group_name_H-M   'P 1'
#
loop_
_entity.id
_entity.type
_entity.pdbx_description
1 polymer ?
#
loop_
_entity_poly.entity_id
_entity_poly.type
_entity_poly.pdbx_seq_one_letter_code
_entity_poly.pdbx_strand_id
1 'polypeptide(L)'
;MRLKPFRLLPAVWAIATLLVTVQAPLSHAQQAKQSPPPAGGFPFLPGSPLDMLLAMPGLAPPLQYQTSVAHTRPEIADPNRPVGPAYLREGLGLGNEGVVQAGRFPLPFGTKGEKVALAFLSGEYVPPEGEKLQPALAQLAQSTTLSAQGMDARRAVYAFILLNGRLDEALQAWLQEHGVELFGFYPYSAYQARIPVDALNAVAAHPQVRWVGQPYPIQKLDPELLLFMGGQTGERIGLYVNLFAPDEGAREAVSALVAETGTYDPALAVMYVEADAAAVNRLLDMNAVLFVEPVRQAHVMHTQSQASISADLLWYYQHDGRPEGGRPIKAGVMDTGLSFHWDINNIWGGAAGYNRTDETSWFDDRHGHGTHVTGTFMGEGNVQARYRGTAQGLQDTNVDGFDLLFSKVFRADGHSQGDSVYQGLLDMQGREARYSRQVFNYSGGFGGTNLTGTDAESRKVDEIFQQNIVPVIAAGNDGPNANTIGGPGVAKGAFTVGAIYDDDPNYVDRVTDYSSRGATGDGRVKPDVVAPGSWIDSLSNADSSGYRYGWSGTSMATPHVAGLVAGFIGHFNFPAWATKAVIVANTINIGDTSANQGCGKVDAFLSHFNTDGWWHVWWWGNGGTGDLRTVDFNLPQNASMLRVVLVYPDAPAPSGGSIALKNDLDIYLDKAPYSSGASGEWASLSSRDNVEVITIYNAGAGDYRIKVYTYAQNEGSSQAWAVAVRAVYGAVNPNITQVFQTPVAVKPNVDFDVTGWARADSFVASGVYGDISFLTSGLALNSMTYVRYAPNGAEESFNLGYLTGMNQGNIPAGYWRRLVWNLRGTTEGSKSVRYRVRSINGGTSSVINTIIVDGTDPANWQNFWPDWANTTTPSCWIKVQDVLSGLDTSRLYYWYWTSGTGTKGPFACGTPASNGSTALEWIYAASVPFNQEGGSGENQIYFRAYDQAGNYSDSGWHVVKIDVTVPQDWQNFSVTDVGTTGLTPTCTVQVRDLLSGLSISAGGWYRYSTDGGSTWSSWQLGTMTGSDGTTAFQTITAPNVPFNQQSASANRIQFAARDVAGNWSYSRSYTVATKYTTALTVDNASGTIGHSVVLRATLRRVSDNAVLASKTVQFTVDGSNAGSANTNSSGVASRAWTVTAGVLGNVPMSASFGGDADYHG
;
A
#
# COMPACT_ATOMS: atom_id res chain seq x y z
N MET A 1 -61.13 29.84 -8.74
CA MET A 1 -62.49 29.31 -8.46
C MET A 1 -62.31 27.98 -7.71
N ARG A 2 -62.83 27.81 -6.47
CA ARG A 2 -62.82 26.57 -5.61
C ARG A 2 -61.58 25.64 -5.71
N LEU A 3 -60.58 25.55 -4.82
CA LEU A 3 -60.36 25.92 -3.40
C LEU A 3 -61.03 25.07 -2.28
N LYS A 4 -60.24 24.13 -1.69
CA LYS A 4 -60.01 23.85 -0.22
C LYS A 4 -61.21 23.42 0.70
N PRO A 5 -61.05 23.06 2.01
CA PRO A 5 -59.87 22.60 2.81
C PRO A 5 -60.10 21.43 3.84
N PHE A 6 -59.01 21.03 4.52
CA PHE A 6 -58.81 20.42 5.86
C PHE A 6 -59.95 20.26 6.91
N ARG A 7 -59.85 19.15 7.67
CA ARG A 7 -60.17 19.00 9.12
C ARG A 7 -59.30 17.89 9.78
N LEU A 8 -59.52 17.56 11.06
CA LEU A 8 -58.69 18.02 12.20
C LEU A 8 -59.00 17.23 13.52
N LEU A 9 -58.13 17.39 14.51
CA LEU A 9 -58.17 16.93 15.93
C LEU A 9 -59.19 17.74 16.80
N PRO A 10 -59.50 17.47 18.11
CA PRO A 10 -58.65 17.00 19.25
C PRO A 10 -59.31 15.84 20.07
N ALA A 11 -58.99 15.47 21.33
CA ALA A 11 -58.24 16.06 22.46
C ALA A 11 -57.71 14.99 23.46
N VAL A 12 -57.68 15.29 24.79
CA VAL A 12 -57.47 14.40 25.97
C VAL A 12 -55.98 14.10 26.33
N TRP A 13 -55.45 14.36 27.54
CA TRP A 13 -55.95 15.25 28.62
C TRP A 13 -54.87 15.92 29.54
N ALA A 14 -54.54 15.35 30.72
CA ALA A 14 -53.98 16.09 31.88
C ALA A 14 -53.29 15.15 32.93
N ILE A 15 -52.56 15.56 33.99
CA ILE A 15 -51.58 16.64 34.31
C ILE A 15 -50.99 16.33 35.73
N ALA A 16 -49.70 16.61 35.96
CA ALA A 16 -49.00 16.61 37.27
C ALA A 16 -47.62 17.29 37.11
N THR A 17 -46.85 17.75 38.12
CA THR A 17 -47.07 18.32 39.49
C THR A 17 -45.78 19.11 39.85
N LEU A 18 -45.74 19.93 40.91
CA LEU A 18 -44.68 20.94 41.15
C LEU A 18 -44.05 20.93 42.59
N LEU A 19 -42.87 21.57 42.71
CA LEU A 19 -42.26 22.23 43.90
C LEU A 19 -41.37 21.47 44.93
N VAL A 20 -40.06 21.75 44.84
CA VAL A 20 -39.14 22.32 45.89
C VAL A 20 -38.73 21.50 47.13
N THR A 21 -37.41 21.31 47.28
CA THR A 21 -36.58 21.78 48.42
C THR A 21 -35.15 22.07 47.94
N VAL A 22 -34.30 22.72 48.76
CA VAL A 22 -33.01 23.30 48.34
C VAL A 22 -31.88 22.94 49.31
N GLN A 23 -30.76 22.42 48.80
CA GLN A 23 -29.42 22.71 49.32
C GLN A 23 -28.34 22.44 48.24
N ALA A 24 -27.20 23.12 48.37
CA ALA A 24 -26.04 23.14 47.46
C ALA A 24 -24.78 22.73 48.26
N PRO A 25 -23.56 22.55 47.71
CA PRO A 25 -23.07 23.01 46.38
C PRO A 25 -22.12 22.04 45.62
N LEU A 26 -21.49 22.56 44.54
CA LEU A 26 -20.38 22.00 43.74
C LEU A 26 -20.75 20.80 42.84
N SER A 27 -20.47 20.77 41.52
CA SER A 27 -19.61 21.63 40.68
C SER A 27 -19.98 21.55 39.16
N HIS A 28 -19.18 22.20 38.30
CA HIS A 28 -19.22 22.33 36.81
C HIS A 28 -19.87 21.16 36.01
N ALA A 29 -20.47 21.34 34.81
CA ALA A 29 -20.20 22.35 33.77
C ALA A 29 -21.37 22.63 32.77
N GLN A 30 -21.28 23.80 32.11
CA GLN A 30 -21.77 24.27 30.78
C GLN A 30 -22.94 23.61 30.01
N GLN A 31 -23.73 24.47 29.33
CA GLN A 31 -24.74 24.12 28.32
C GLN A 31 -24.85 25.22 27.24
N ALA A 32 -25.11 24.86 25.97
CA ALA A 32 -25.65 25.71 24.87
C ALA A 32 -24.77 26.88 24.32
N LYS A 33 -24.91 27.38 23.07
CA LYS A 33 -25.63 26.97 21.82
C LYS A 33 -25.16 27.82 20.61
N GLN A 34 -25.21 27.26 19.38
CA GLN A 34 -25.52 27.87 18.04
C GLN A 34 -24.77 29.18 17.59
N SER A 35 -24.33 29.36 16.33
CA SER A 35 -25.14 29.38 15.08
C SER A 35 -24.26 29.41 13.79
N PRO A 36 -24.80 29.11 12.59
CA PRO A 36 -24.13 29.24 11.27
C PRO A 36 -24.64 30.45 10.43
N PRO A 37 -24.24 30.63 9.15
CA PRO A 37 -22.89 30.73 8.55
C PRO A 37 -22.67 32.11 7.85
N PRO A 38 -21.52 32.33 7.18
CA PRO A 38 -21.60 32.71 5.75
C PRO A 38 -20.55 32.02 4.85
N ALA A 39 -20.61 32.24 3.53
CA ALA A 39 -19.87 31.46 2.52
C ALA A 39 -18.62 32.16 1.94
N GLY A 40 -17.62 31.36 1.52
CA GLY A 40 -16.52 31.81 0.66
C GLY A 40 -15.40 30.77 0.45
N GLY A 41 -15.10 30.45 -0.82
CA GLY A 41 -13.79 30.01 -1.33
C GLY A 41 -13.12 28.72 -0.79
N PHE A 42 -13.15 27.65 -1.59
CA PHE A 42 -12.10 26.61 -1.62
C PHE A 42 -10.73 27.24 -2.03
N PRO A 43 -9.54 26.67 -1.66
CA PRO A 43 -9.23 25.26 -1.93
C PRO A 43 -8.21 24.48 -1.03
N PHE A 44 -8.16 23.17 -1.32
CA PHE A 44 -7.14 22.14 -1.02
C PHE A 44 -6.94 21.58 0.42
N LEU A 45 -6.54 20.30 0.41
CA LEU A 45 -6.56 19.24 1.42
C LEU A 45 -5.12 19.00 2.00
N PRO A 46 -4.91 18.04 2.93
CA PRO A 46 -5.64 17.74 4.17
C PRO A 46 -4.68 17.50 5.37
N GLY A 47 -5.21 17.12 6.54
CA GLY A 47 -4.42 16.51 7.62
C GLY A 47 -5.17 16.47 8.96
N SER A 48 -5.64 15.28 9.37
CA SER A 48 -6.34 15.09 10.66
C SER A 48 -5.40 14.54 11.74
N PRO A 49 -5.36 15.12 12.95
CA PRO A 49 -4.73 14.48 14.10
C PRO A 49 -5.61 13.33 14.61
N LEU A 50 -5.00 12.20 14.96
CA LEU A 50 -5.65 11.15 15.77
C LEU A 50 -4.62 10.31 16.54
N ASP A 51 -3.70 11.01 17.22
CA ASP A 51 -3.12 10.50 18.45
C ASP A 51 -4.23 10.19 19.47
N MET A 52 -3.94 9.27 20.39
CA MET A 52 -4.79 8.87 21.53
C MET A 52 -6.04 8.05 21.14
N LEU A 53 -6.34 6.90 21.76
CA LEU A 53 -5.67 6.24 22.88
C LEU A 53 -5.95 4.72 22.90
N LEU A 54 -4.89 3.90 22.98
CA LEU A 54 -4.99 2.47 23.36
C LEU A 54 -4.26 2.23 24.68
N ALA A 55 -5.02 1.88 25.72
CA ALA A 55 -4.52 1.30 26.98
C ALA A 55 -5.65 0.41 27.55
N MET A 56 -5.60 -0.92 27.35
CA MET A 56 -4.98 -1.91 28.27
C MET A 56 -5.86 -2.22 29.52
N PRO A 57 -5.64 -3.34 30.25
CA PRO A 57 -5.55 -4.73 29.77
C PRO A 57 -6.32 -5.71 30.69
N GLY A 58 -6.44 -7.01 30.37
CA GLY A 58 -6.86 -7.98 31.40
C GLY A 58 -7.14 -9.45 31.03
N LEU A 59 -6.35 -10.34 31.64
CA LEU A 59 -6.65 -11.74 32.00
C LEU A 59 -6.78 -12.80 30.87
N ALA A 60 -6.50 -14.04 31.28
CA ALA A 60 -6.29 -15.23 30.44
C ALA A 60 -7.02 -16.45 31.08
N PRO A 61 -7.05 -17.64 30.44
CA PRO A 61 -8.18 -18.58 30.53
C PRO A 61 -8.08 -19.56 31.72
N PRO A 62 -9.13 -20.39 31.96
CA PRO A 62 -9.17 -21.69 31.29
C PRO A 62 -10.58 -22.14 30.86
N LEU A 63 -10.66 -23.15 29.98
CA LEU A 63 -11.33 -24.44 30.25
C LEU A 63 -11.13 -25.43 29.09
N GLN A 64 -11.17 -26.72 29.40
CA GLN A 64 -11.13 -27.85 28.46
C GLN A 64 -12.53 -28.47 28.38
N TYR A 65 -12.86 -29.23 27.31
CA TYR A 65 -13.22 -30.65 27.46
C TYR A 65 -13.44 -31.44 26.16
N GLN A 66 -13.16 -32.75 26.27
CA GLN A 66 -13.78 -33.91 25.60
C GLN A 66 -13.88 -33.97 24.06
N THR A 67 -12.99 -34.79 23.49
CA THR A 67 -13.19 -35.50 22.22
C THR A 67 -14.35 -36.51 22.32
N SER A 68 -15.25 -36.53 21.33
CA SER A 68 -15.98 -37.75 20.94
C SER A 68 -15.21 -38.48 19.84
N VAL A 69 -15.43 -39.79 19.67
CA VAL A 69 -14.58 -40.64 18.79
C VAL A 69 -15.40 -41.68 18.05
N ALA A 70 -15.40 -41.62 16.71
CA ALA A 70 -15.84 -42.68 15.83
C ALA A 70 -14.99 -42.72 14.55
N HIS A 71 -14.41 -43.88 14.25
CA HIS A 71 -13.86 -44.28 12.94
C HIS A 71 -12.90 -43.34 12.19
N THR A 72 -11.68 -43.17 12.72
CA THR A 72 -10.46 -43.69 12.05
C THR A 72 -9.23 -43.61 12.96
N ARG A 73 -8.69 -44.76 13.38
CA ARG A 73 -7.37 -44.88 14.03
C ARG A 73 -6.68 -46.19 13.65
N PRO A 74 -5.69 -46.18 12.73
CA PRO A 74 -4.87 -47.37 12.43
C PRO A 74 -4.05 -47.87 13.63
N GLU A 75 -3.84 -47.00 14.62
CA GLU A 75 -2.99 -47.15 15.80
C GLU A 75 -3.62 -47.93 16.97
N ILE A 76 -4.78 -48.55 16.77
CA ILE A 76 -5.36 -49.56 17.70
C ILE A 76 -5.54 -50.93 17.01
N ALA A 77 -4.80 -51.19 15.93
CA ALA A 77 -4.65 -52.54 15.41
C ALA A 77 -3.82 -53.41 16.38
N ASP A 78 -4.31 -54.61 16.71
CA ASP A 78 -3.58 -55.57 17.56
C ASP A 78 -2.24 -55.97 16.91
N PRO A 79 -1.08 -55.60 17.48
CA PRO A 79 0.22 -55.86 16.87
C PRO A 79 0.59 -57.36 16.84
N ASN A 80 -0.18 -58.22 17.52
CA ASN A 80 0.01 -59.67 17.50
C ASN A 80 -0.79 -60.36 16.37
N ARG A 81 -1.63 -59.62 15.62
CA ARG A 81 -2.29 -60.12 14.41
C ARG A 81 -1.55 -59.60 13.17
N PRO A 82 -0.84 -60.47 12.43
CA PRO A 82 -0.07 -60.04 11.27
C PRO A 82 -0.99 -59.66 10.11
N VAL A 83 -1.23 -58.37 9.88
CA VAL A 83 -1.94 -57.85 8.69
C VAL A 83 -0.96 -57.53 7.56
N GLY A 84 -0.33 -58.57 7.02
CA GLY A 84 0.45 -58.47 5.78
C GLY A 84 -0.42 -58.54 4.52
N PRO A 85 0.10 -58.20 3.33
CA PRO A 85 -0.65 -58.28 2.06
C PRO A 85 -1.20 -59.68 1.70
N ALA A 86 -0.78 -60.72 2.42
CA ALA A 86 -1.35 -62.07 2.31
C ALA A 86 -2.85 -62.14 2.69
N TYR A 87 -3.38 -61.17 3.44
CA TYR A 87 -4.80 -61.07 3.78
C TYR A 87 -5.65 -60.36 2.71
N LEU A 88 -5.04 -59.89 1.61
CA LEU A 88 -5.76 -59.48 0.39
C LEU A 88 -5.98 -60.69 -0.55
N ARG A 89 -6.45 -61.79 0.03
CA ARG A 89 -6.91 -63.01 -0.62
C ARG A 89 -8.11 -63.54 0.19
N GLU A 90 -9.22 -63.97 -0.40
CA GLU A 90 -9.49 -64.26 -1.81
C GLU A 90 -10.76 -63.55 -2.32
N GLY A 91 -10.84 -63.29 -3.62
CA GLY A 91 -12.08 -62.86 -4.27
C GLY A 91 -13.06 -64.01 -4.43
N LEU A 92 -13.70 -64.43 -3.32
CA LEU A 92 -14.69 -65.49 -3.27
C LEU A 92 -15.97 -64.97 -2.60
N GLY A 93 -16.92 -64.50 -3.42
CA GLY A 93 -18.20 -63.94 -2.93
C GLY A 93 -18.96 -63.13 -3.98
N LEU A 94 -18.24 -62.48 -4.91
CA LEU A 94 -18.84 -61.93 -6.13
C LEU A 94 -18.95 -63.04 -7.18
N GLY A 95 -20.16 -63.30 -7.68
CA GLY A 95 -20.36 -64.15 -8.85
C GLY A 95 -19.77 -63.50 -10.11
N ASN A 96 -19.40 -64.31 -11.11
CA ASN A 96 -18.76 -63.84 -12.35
C ASN A 96 -19.72 -63.13 -13.33
N GLU A 97 -20.68 -62.35 -12.83
CA GLU A 97 -21.69 -61.65 -13.63
C GLU A 97 -21.41 -60.13 -13.69
N GLY A 98 -20.79 -59.69 -14.77
CA GLY A 98 -20.92 -58.33 -15.31
C GLY A 98 -20.03 -57.20 -14.76
N VAL A 99 -19.38 -57.35 -13.59
CA VAL A 99 -18.56 -56.27 -12.99
C VAL A 99 -17.07 -56.43 -13.36
N VAL A 100 -16.51 -55.44 -14.05
CA VAL A 100 -15.09 -55.40 -14.43
C VAL A 100 -14.25 -54.69 -13.36
N GLN A 101 -13.07 -55.23 -13.02
CA GLN A 101 -12.15 -54.56 -12.10
C GLN A 101 -11.74 -53.16 -12.61
N ALA A 102 -11.78 -52.17 -11.72
CA ALA A 102 -11.43 -50.79 -12.02
C ALA A 102 -9.97 -50.67 -12.51
N GLY A 103 -9.76 -50.41 -13.80
CA GLY A 103 -8.41 -50.24 -14.35
C GLY A 103 -8.23 -50.37 -15.86
N ARG A 104 -8.88 -49.53 -16.68
CA ARG A 104 -8.39 -49.06 -18.00
C ARG A 104 -9.24 -47.92 -18.57
N PHE A 105 -8.58 -47.03 -19.32
CA PHE A 105 -9.13 -45.81 -19.90
C PHE A 105 -10.35 -46.04 -20.82
N PRO A 106 -11.30 -45.09 -20.88
CA PRO A 106 -12.26 -45.00 -21.98
C PRO A 106 -11.56 -44.57 -23.28
N LEU A 107 -12.04 -45.05 -24.42
CA LEU A 107 -11.62 -44.61 -25.76
C LEU A 107 -12.61 -43.57 -26.33
N PRO A 108 -12.17 -42.68 -27.23
CA PRO A 108 -13.03 -41.64 -27.79
C PRO A 108 -14.16 -42.19 -28.68
N PHE A 109 -15.27 -41.44 -28.68
CA PHE A 109 -16.49 -41.73 -29.43
C PHE A 109 -16.22 -41.92 -30.94
N GLY A 110 -17.02 -42.78 -31.60
CA GLY A 110 -16.98 -42.96 -33.05
C GLY A 110 -15.86 -43.85 -33.62
N THR A 111 -14.95 -44.37 -32.79
CA THR A 111 -14.05 -45.45 -33.23
C THR A 111 -14.79 -46.79 -33.36
N LYS A 112 -14.34 -47.69 -34.25
CA LYS A 112 -14.91 -49.03 -34.43
C LYS A 112 -14.65 -49.91 -33.19
N GLY A 113 -15.50 -49.77 -32.17
CA GLY A 113 -15.36 -50.47 -30.90
C GLY A 113 -16.16 -49.81 -29.77
N GLU A 114 -17.37 -49.31 -30.04
CA GLU A 114 -18.23 -48.76 -28.98
C GLU A 114 -18.48 -49.80 -27.88
N LYS A 115 -18.07 -49.47 -26.65
CA LYS A 115 -18.58 -50.14 -25.45
C LYS A 115 -20.06 -49.80 -25.32
N VAL A 116 -20.93 -50.75 -25.65
CA VAL A 116 -22.35 -50.61 -25.36
C VAL A 116 -22.58 -51.17 -23.95
N ALA A 117 -22.59 -50.25 -22.99
CA ALA A 117 -22.58 -50.48 -21.54
C ALA A 117 -23.60 -49.55 -20.85
N LEU A 118 -23.70 -49.63 -19.53
CA LEU A 118 -24.29 -48.62 -18.66
C LEU A 118 -23.22 -48.10 -17.72
N ALA A 119 -23.25 -46.80 -17.39
CA ALA A 119 -22.36 -46.22 -16.37
C ALA A 119 -23.09 -46.12 -15.02
N PHE A 120 -22.55 -46.75 -13.98
CA PHE A 120 -22.97 -46.57 -12.60
C PHE A 120 -21.79 -46.07 -11.76
N LEU A 121 -22.07 -45.45 -10.60
CA LEU A 121 -21.03 -44.98 -9.69
C LEU A 121 -20.14 -46.12 -9.15
N SER A 122 -20.68 -47.35 -9.07
CA SER A 122 -19.92 -48.56 -8.71
C SER A 122 -19.21 -49.25 -9.89
N GLY A 123 -19.30 -48.72 -11.11
CA GLY A 123 -18.58 -49.20 -12.30
C GLY A 123 -19.41 -49.24 -13.59
N GLU A 124 -18.75 -49.49 -14.72
CA GLU A 124 -19.44 -49.82 -15.97
C GLU A 124 -20.07 -51.23 -15.88
N TYR A 125 -21.31 -51.36 -16.35
CA TYR A 125 -21.97 -52.66 -16.58
C TYR A 125 -22.10 -52.93 -18.08
N VAL A 126 -21.57 -54.05 -18.55
CA VAL A 126 -21.75 -54.50 -19.94
C VAL A 126 -22.76 -55.64 -19.97
N PRO A 127 -23.93 -55.49 -20.64
CA PRO A 127 -24.86 -56.59 -20.83
C PRO A 127 -24.21 -57.81 -21.49
N PRO A 128 -24.53 -59.04 -21.08
CA PRO A 128 -23.96 -60.26 -21.66
C PRO A 128 -24.15 -60.35 -23.19
N GLU A 129 -23.17 -60.94 -23.88
CA GLU A 129 -23.23 -61.05 -25.34
C GLU A 129 -24.42 -61.92 -25.80
N GLY A 130 -25.29 -61.31 -26.61
CA GLY A 130 -26.55 -61.93 -27.09
C GLY A 130 -27.76 -61.70 -26.18
N GLU A 131 -27.60 -61.11 -24.99
CA GLU A 131 -28.73 -60.78 -24.12
C GLU A 131 -29.50 -59.55 -24.63
N LYS A 132 -30.78 -59.73 -24.95
CA LYS A 132 -31.71 -58.64 -25.33
C LYS A 132 -32.59 -58.14 -24.18
N LEU A 133 -32.85 -59.00 -23.19
CA LEU A 133 -33.72 -58.74 -22.04
C LEU A 133 -33.10 -59.43 -20.84
N GLN A 134 -32.89 -58.68 -19.76
CA GLN A 134 -32.29 -59.20 -18.53
C GLN A 134 -33.09 -60.41 -18.01
N PRO A 135 -32.45 -61.50 -17.53
CA PRO A 135 -33.13 -62.77 -17.26
C PRO A 135 -34.30 -62.65 -16.26
N ALA A 136 -34.20 -61.76 -15.26
CA ALA A 136 -35.28 -61.48 -14.32
C ALA A 136 -36.53 -60.87 -15.01
N LEU A 137 -36.33 -59.94 -15.96
CA LEU A 137 -37.42 -59.35 -16.74
C LEU A 137 -37.99 -60.33 -17.77
N ALA A 138 -37.15 -61.21 -18.33
CA ALA A 138 -37.59 -62.29 -19.21
C ALA A 138 -38.47 -63.30 -18.46
N GLN A 139 -38.10 -63.69 -17.24
CA GLN A 139 -38.93 -64.52 -16.35
C GLN A 139 -40.24 -63.80 -15.97
N LEU A 140 -40.19 -62.49 -15.67
CA LEU A 140 -41.37 -61.71 -15.35
C LEU A 140 -42.37 -61.68 -16.53
N ALA A 141 -41.89 -61.44 -17.75
CA ALA A 141 -42.71 -61.43 -18.97
C ALA A 141 -43.29 -62.82 -19.32
N GLN A 142 -42.60 -63.91 -18.95
CA GLN A 142 -43.12 -65.28 -19.04
C GLN A 142 -44.15 -65.59 -17.93
N SER A 143 -43.97 -65.06 -16.72
CA SER A 143 -44.89 -65.32 -15.60
C SER A 143 -46.30 -64.81 -15.86
N THR A 144 -46.43 -63.67 -16.55
CA THR A 144 -47.72 -63.09 -16.94
C THR A 144 -48.46 -63.87 -18.02
N THR A 145 -47.78 -64.75 -18.77
CA THR A 145 -48.44 -65.66 -19.72
C THR A 145 -49.32 -66.71 -19.01
N LEU A 146 -49.22 -66.83 -17.68
CA LEU A 146 -50.03 -67.73 -16.84
C LEU A 146 -51.07 -66.99 -15.97
N SER A 147 -51.08 -65.66 -15.90
CA SER A 147 -51.95 -64.88 -15.00
C SER A 147 -53.13 -64.19 -15.71
N ALA A 148 -53.88 -64.94 -16.51
CA ALA A 148 -55.07 -64.45 -17.22
C ALA A 148 -56.33 -64.42 -16.32
N GLN A 149 -56.31 -63.64 -15.23
CA GLN A 149 -57.48 -63.31 -14.39
C GLN A 149 -57.36 -61.87 -13.88
N GLY A 150 -58.42 -61.07 -14.11
CA GLY A 150 -58.28 -59.62 -14.25
C GLY A 150 -58.03 -58.82 -12.98
N MET A 151 -57.08 -57.88 -13.08
CA MET A 151 -57.03 -56.62 -12.32
C MET A 151 -56.68 -55.48 -13.28
N ASP A 152 -57.26 -54.30 -13.07
CA ASP A 152 -57.40 -53.24 -14.08
C ASP A 152 -56.18 -52.30 -14.21
N ALA A 153 -54.98 -52.87 -14.11
CA ALA A 153 -53.71 -52.16 -14.28
C ALA A 153 -52.70 -53.08 -14.97
N ARG A 154 -52.16 -52.66 -16.13
CA ARG A 154 -51.01 -53.34 -16.73
C ARG A 154 -49.85 -53.18 -15.76
N ARG A 155 -49.36 -54.29 -15.19
CA ARG A 155 -48.12 -54.29 -14.41
C ARG A 155 -47.00 -53.76 -15.33
N ALA A 156 -46.30 -52.73 -14.87
CA ALA A 156 -45.16 -52.16 -15.55
C ALA A 156 -43.93 -52.22 -14.66
N VAL A 157 -42.75 -52.11 -15.26
CA VAL A 157 -41.47 -52.04 -14.56
C VAL A 157 -40.70 -50.81 -15.00
N TYR A 158 -40.01 -50.18 -14.05
CA TYR A 158 -38.96 -49.22 -14.37
C TYR A 158 -37.72 -49.98 -14.83
N ALA A 159 -37.09 -49.53 -15.92
CA ALA A 159 -35.94 -50.17 -16.54
C ALA A 159 -35.18 -49.17 -17.42
N PHE A 160 -33.96 -49.53 -17.82
CA PHE A 160 -33.27 -48.89 -18.92
C PHE A 160 -33.57 -49.61 -20.23
N ILE A 161 -33.79 -48.82 -21.29
CA ILE A 161 -33.74 -49.26 -22.68
C ILE A 161 -32.42 -48.78 -23.26
N LEU A 162 -31.46 -49.69 -23.42
CA LEU A 162 -30.17 -49.42 -24.06
C LEU A 162 -30.31 -49.65 -25.57
N LEU A 163 -29.84 -48.70 -26.38
CA LEU A 163 -30.01 -48.72 -27.83
C LEU A 163 -28.73 -49.07 -28.60
N ASN A 164 -28.87 -49.52 -29.84
CA ASN A 164 -27.81 -49.72 -30.82
C ASN A 164 -27.41 -48.41 -31.54
N GLY A 165 -27.89 -47.26 -31.06
CA GLY A 165 -27.75 -45.95 -31.69
C GLY A 165 -28.62 -44.91 -30.96
N ARG A 166 -28.90 -43.76 -31.58
CA ARG A 166 -29.82 -42.76 -31.01
C ARG A 166 -31.28 -43.22 -31.08
N LEU A 167 -32.09 -42.75 -30.13
CA LEU A 167 -33.55 -42.78 -30.24
C LEU A 167 -33.97 -41.86 -31.40
N ASP A 168 -34.83 -42.36 -32.29
CA ASP A 168 -35.46 -41.58 -33.35
C ASP A 168 -36.99 -41.50 -33.16
N GLU A 169 -37.64 -40.63 -33.93
CA GLU A 169 -39.09 -40.39 -33.82
C GLU A 169 -39.93 -41.65 -34.09
N ALA A 170 -39.46 -42.56 -34.95
CA ALA A 170 -40.18 -43.78 -35.30
C ALA A 170 -40.12 -44.80 -34.14
N LEU A 171 -38.93 -45.00 -33.55
CA LEU A 171 -38.77 -45.82 -32.35
C LEU A 171 -39.51 -45.20 -31.16
N GLN A 172 -39.45 -43.88 -30.98
CA GLN A 172 -40.14 -43.20 -29.88
C GLN A 172 -41.67 -43.35 -29.99
N ALA A 173 -42.25 -43.14 -31.18
CA ALA A 173 -43.67 -43.36 -31.42
C ALA A 173 -44.05 -44.84 -31.22
N TRP A 174 -43.26 -45.77 -31.74
CA TRP A 174 -43.50 -47.21 -31.58
C TRP A 174 -43.46 -47.65 -30.11
N LEU A 175 -42.53 -47.12 -29.31
CA LEU A 175 -42.46 -47.35 -27.87
C LEU A 175 -43.73 -46.83 -27.16
N GLN A 176 -44.18 -45.62 -27.50
CA GLN A 176 -45.40 -45.02 -26.95
C GLN A 176 -46.66 -45.82 -27.34
N GLU A 177 -46.78 -46.33 -28.57
CA GLU A 177 -47.87 -47.22 -28.99
C GLU A 177 -47.92 -48.52 -28.18
N HIS A 178 -46.77 -49.04 -27.75
CA HIS A 178 -46.67 -50.21 -26.87
C HIS A 178 -46.84 -49.87 -25.38
N GLY A 179 -47.20 -48.61 -25.07
CA GLY A 179 -47.44 -48.13 -23.70
C GLY A 179 -46.18 -47.87 -22.89
N VAL A 180 -45.02 -47.73 -23.54
CA VAL A 180 -43.76 -47.37 -22.88
C VAL A 180 -43.68 -45.87 -22.68
N GLU A 181 -43.46 -45.46 -21.45
CA GLU A 181 -43.18 -44.07 -21.08
C GLU A 181 -41.65 -43.90 -20.94
N LEU A 182 -41.11 -42.80 -21.46
CA LEU A 182 -39.68 -42.45 -21.35
C LEU A 182 -39.54 -41.19 -20.48
N PHE A 183 -38.64 -41.21 -19.50
CA PHE A 183 -38.46 -40.12 -18.53
C PHE A 183 -37.18 -39.31 -18.73
N GLY A 184 -36.14 -39.91 -19.31
CA GLY A 184 -34.85 -39.23 -19.49
C GLY A 184 -33.80 -40.07 -20.18
N PHE A 185 -32.75 -39.40 -20.65
CA PHE A 185 -31.53 -40.04 -21.14
C PHE A 185 -30.65 -40.51 -19.97
N TYR A 186 -29.96 -41.63 -20.15
CA TYR A 186 -28.94 -42.15 -19.26
C TYR A 186 -27.68 -42.49 -20.09
N PRO A 187 -26.46 -42.42 -19.51
CA PRO A 187 -25.22 -42.55 -20.29
C PRO A 187 -25.14 -43.77 -21.21
N TYR A 188 -24.40 -43.61 -22.32
CA TYR A 188 -24.18 -44.60 -23.38
C TYR A 188 -25.41 -45.01 -24.22
N SER A 189 -26.31 -44.06 -24.54
CA SER A 189 -27.52 -44.31 -25.34
C SER A 189 -28.54 -45.22 -24.64
N ALA A 190 -28.63 -45.10 -23.32
CA ALA A 190 -29.70 -45.66 -22.52
C ALA A 190 -30.80 -44.62 -22.27
N TYR A 191 -32.02 -45.09 -22.06
CA TYR A 191 -33.17 -44.26 -21.70
C TYR A 191 -33.90 -44.87 -20.51
N GLN A 192 -34.22 -44.04 -19.52
CA GLN A 192 -35.05 -44.40 -18.36
C GLN A 192 -36.49 -44.54 -18.82
N ALA A 193 -37.10 -45.70 -18.55
CA ALA A 193 -38.42 -46.03 -19.07
C ALA A 193 -39.30 -46.75 -18.03
N ARG A 194 -40.62 -46.54 -18.12
CA ARG A 194 -41.64 -47.43 -17.53
C ARG A 194 -42.21 -48.28 -18.65
N ILE A 195 -41.93 -49.58 -18.58
CA ILE A 195 -42.25 -50.57 -19.62
C ILE A 195 -43.35 -51.50 -19.12
N PRO A 196 -44.51 -51.60 -19.79
CA PRO A 196 -45.51 -52.63 -19.49
C PRO A 196 -44.92 -54.03 -19.61
N VAL A 197 -45.24 -54.94 -18.68
CA VAL A 197 -44.65 -56.29 -18.63
C VAL A 197 -45.01 -57.12 -19.86
N ASP A 198 -46.17 -56.87 -20.45
CA ASP A 198 -46.62 -57.42 -21.74
C ASP A 198 -45.82 -56.86 -22.94
N ALA A 199 -45.27 -55.65 -22.83
CA ALA A 199 -44.44 -55.02 -23.86
C ALA A 199 -42.95 -55.45 -23.80
N LEU A 200 -42.43 -55.89 -22.65
CA LEU A 200 -40.99 -56.18 -22.43
C LEU A 200 -40.35 -57.03 -23.56
N ASN A 201 -41.00 -58.12 -23.95
CA ASN A 201 -40.50 -59.01 -25.00
C ASN A 201 -40.48 -58.33 -26.39
N ALA A 202 -41.47 -57.49 -26.69
CA ALA A 202 -41.53 -56.75 -27.96
C ALA A 202 -40.43 -55.68 -28.00
N VAL A 203 -40.28 -54.90 -26.91
CA VAL A 203 -39.27 -53.83 -26.80
C VAL A 203 -37.86 -54.40 -26.94
N ALA A 204 -37.54 -55.48 -26.21
CA ALA A 204 -36.24 -56.16 -26.31
C ALA A 204 -35.98 -56.78 -27.70
N ALA A 205 -37.02 -57.25 -28.39
CA ALA A 205 -36.91 -57.77 -29.75
C ALA A 205 -36.71 -56.68 -30.82
N HIS A 206 -36.98 -55.40 -30.52
CA HIS A 206 -36.89 -54.33 -31.51
C HIS A 206 -35.46 -54.19 -32.07
N PRO A 207 -35.25 -53.99 -33.40
CA PRO A 207 -33.92 -53.98 -34.01
C PRO A 207 -32.97 -52.90 -33.46
N GLN A 208 -33.50 -51.72 -33.13
CA GLN A 208 -32.72 -50.61 -32.58
C GLN A 208 -32.44 -50.75 -31.08
N VAL A 209 -33.15 -51.62 -30.36
CA VAL A 209 -32.88 -51.87 -28.93
C VAL A 209 -31.73 -52.86 -28.81
N ARG A 210 -30.69 -52.49 -28.06
CA ARG A 210 -29.58 -53.38 -27.67
C ARG A 210 -30.04 -54.33 -26.57
N TRP A 211 -30.55 -53.77 -25.48
CA TRP A 211 -30.83 -54.49 -24.23
C TRP A 211 -31.89 -53.75 -23.41
N VAL A 212 -32.66 -54.50 -22.62
CA VAL A 212 -33.62 -53.96 -21.64
C VAL A 212 -33.39 -54.61 -20.29
N GLY A 213 -33.27 -53.82 -19.23
CA GLY A 213 -33.00 -54.33 -17.89
C GLY A 213 -32.88 -53.27 -16.81
N GLN A 214 -32.65 -53.73 -15.58
CA GLN A 214 -32.58 -52.94 -14.36
C GLN A 214 -31.16 -52.92 -13.78
N PRO A 215 -30.77 -51.84 -13.09
CA PRO A 215 -29.57 -51.83 -12.28
C PRO A 215 -29.68 -52.86 -11.16
N TYR A 216 -28.62 -53.62 -10.93
CA TYR A 216 -28.52 -54.56 -9.82
C TYR A 216 -28.50 -53.80 -8.48
N PRO A 217 -28.87 -54.41 -7.34
CA PRO A 217 -28.87 -53.74 -6.03
C PRO A 217 -27.59 -52.96 -5.71
N ILE A 218 -26.42 -53.52 -6.01
CA ILE A 218 -25.09 -52.90 -5.78
C ILE A 218 -24.76 -51.72 -6.73
N GLN A 219 -25.52 -51.56 -7.82
CA GLN A 219 -25.39 -50.44 -8.78
C GLN A 219 -26.28 -49.26 -8.39
N LYS A 220 -27.30 -49.50 -7.57
CA LYS A 220 -28.18 -48.48 -6.98
C LYS A 220 -27.63 -47.88 -5.68
N LEU A 221 -26.42 -48.25 -5.25
CA LEU A 221 -25.86 -47.85 -3.96
C LEU A 221 -24.63 -46.96 -4.13
N ASP A 222 -24.57 -45.87 -3.37
CA ASP A 222 -23.34 -45.11 -3.18
C ASP A 222 -22.25 -45.94 -2.46
N PRO A 223 -21.00 -45.97 -2.97
CA PRO A 223 -19.91 -46.75 -2.36
C PRO A 223 -19.63 -46.48 -0.88
N GLU A 224 -19.94 -45.29 -0.34
CA GLU A 224 -19.73 -44.99 1.07
C GLU A 224 -20.67 -45.80 1.99
N LEU A 225 -21.87 -46.17 1.49
CA LEU A 225 -22.83 -47.00 2.22
C LEU A 225 -22.41 -48.48 2.30
N LEU A 226 -21.39 -48.93 1.56
CA LEU A 226 -20.86 -50.29 1.67
C LEU A 226 -20.35 -50.60 3.08
N LEU A 227 -19.80 -49.60 3.77
CA LEU A 227 -19.37 -49.73 5.17
C LEU A 227 -20.57 -49.82 6.13
N PHE A 228 -21.61 -49.02 5.89
CA PHE A 228 -22.86 -49.03 6.66
C PHE A 228 -23.61 -50.37 6.51
N MET A 229 -23.67 -50.93 5.31
CA MET A 229 -24.31 -52.24 5.04
C MET A 229 -23.62 -53.43 5.75
N GLY A 230 -22.38 -53.28 6.21
CA GLY A 230 -21.70 -54.27 7.05
C GLY A 230 -22.06 -54.20 8.55
N GLY A 231 -22.78 -53.16 8.98
CA GLY A 231 -23.11 -52.91 10.38
C GLY A 231 -24.26 -53.77 10.91
N GLN A 232 -24.10 -54.31 12.12
CA GLN A 232 -25.16 -55.01 12.88
C GLN A 232 -25.72 -54.16 14.04
N THR A 233 -25.43 -52.85 14.07
CA THR A 233 -25.73 -51.95 15.19
C THR A 233 -27.20 -51.54 15.30
N GLY A 234 -28.02 -51.72 14.25
CA GLY A 234 -29.38 -51.17 14.18
C GLY A 234 -29.41 -49.64 14.04
N GLU A 235 -28.26 -49.06 13.72
CA GLU A 235 -28.02 -47.64 13.50
C GLU A 235 -28.75 -47.16 12.24
N ARG A 236 -29.28 -45.93 12.29
CA ARG A 236 -29.97 -45.28 11.18
C ARG A 236 -29.08 -44.22 10.57
N ILE A 237 -29.20 -44.04 9.27
CA ILE A 237 -28.56 -42.96 8.53
C ILE A 237 -29.62 -42.24 7.68
N GLY A 238 -29.48 -40.93 7.54
CA GLY A 238 -30.23 -40.15 6.57
C GLY A 238 -29.74 -40.46 5.15
N LEU A 239 -30.66 -40.62 4.20
CA LEU A 239 -30.38 -40.98 2.82
C LEU A 239 -31.22 -40.14 1.87
N TYR A 240 -30.68 -39.85 0.68
CA TYR A 240 -31.48 -39.46 -0.47
C TYR A 240 -31.76 -40.70 -1.34
N VAL A 241 -33.04 -40.98 -1.56
CA VAL A 241 -33.53 -42.04 -2.46
C VAL A 241 -33.97 -41.39 -3.76
N ASN A 242 -33.21 -41.62 -4.82
CA ASN A 242 -33.51 -41.19 -6.18
C ASN A 242 -34.35 -42.27 -6.89
N LEU A 243 -35.44 -41.85 -7.51
CA LEU A 243 -36.36 -42.71 -8.26
C LEU A 243 -36.10 -42.63 -9.77
N PHE A 244 -36.61 -43.61 -10.52
CA PHE A 244 -36.58 -43.61 -12.00
C PHE A 244 -37.48 -42.55 -12.65
N ALA A 245 -38.47 -42.07 -11.92
CA ALA A 245 -39.49 -41.11 -12.37
C ALA A 245 -40.17 -40.49 -11.13
N PRO A 246 -40.82 -39.32 -11.26
CA PRO A 246 -41.65 -38.74 -10.19
C PRO A 246 -43.00 -39.47 -10.07
N ASP A 247 -42.96 -40.74 -9.66
CA ASP A 247 -44.15 -41.58 -9.46
C ASP A 247 -44.56 -41.61 -7.97
N GLU A 248 -45.79 -41.16 -7.71
CA GLU A 248 -46.32 -41.01 -6.35
C GLU A 248 -46.54 -42.35 -5.65
N GLY A 249 -46.87 -43.41 -6.40
CA GLY A 249 -47.00 -44.77 -5.85
C GLY A 249 -45.64 -45.39 -5.51
N ALA A 250 -44.60 -45.09 -6.28
CA ALA A 250 -43.23 -45.43 -5.92
C ALA A 250 -42.78 -44.69 -4.65
N ARG A 251 -43.12 -43.40 -4.51
CA ARG A 251 -42.86 -42.61 -3.30
C ARG A 251 -43.54 -43.23 -2.07
N GLU A 252 -44.83 -43.55 -2.15
CA GLU A 252 -45.57 -44.21 -1.06
C GLU A 252 -44.96 -45.59 -0.70
N ALA A 253 -44.53 -46.37 -1.69
CA ALA A 253 -43.89 -47.66 -1.46
C ALA A 253 -42.53 -47.53 -0.77
N VAL A 254 -41.73 -46.50 -1.09
CA VAL A 254 -40.49 -46.17 -0.36
C VAL A 254 -40.82 -45.74 1.07
N SER A 255 -41.77 -44.81 1.26
CA SER A 255 -42.23 -44.35 2.57
C SER A 255 -42.67 -45.49 3.50
N ALA A 256 -43.22 -46.57 2.96
CA ALA A 256 -43.67 -47.73 3.74
C ALA A 256 -42.55 -48.69 4.19
N LEU A 257 -41.31 -48.53 3.70
CA LEU A 257 -40.19 -49.45 3.95
C LEU A 257 -39.10 -48.88 4.87
N VAL A 258 -39.13 -47.58 5.12
CA VAL A 258 -38.14 -46.80 5.89
C VAL A 258 -38.69 -46.40 7.26
N ALA A 259 -37.85 -45.82 8.12
CA ALA A 259 -38.27 -45.43 9.46
C ALA A 259 -38.96 -44.05 9.48
N GLU A 260 -38.36 -43.08 8.77
CA GLU A 260 -38.84 -41.70 8.70
C GLU A 260 -38.62 -41.15 7.27
N THR A 261 -39.40 -40.14 6.88
CA THR A 261 -39.33 -39.52 5.54
C THR A 261 -39.35 -38.00 5.62
N GLY A 262 -38.45 -37.36 4.89
CA GLY A 262 -38.36 -35.91 4.76
C GLY A 262 -39.00 -35.43 3.47
N THR A 263 -38.46 -34.38 2.85
CA THR A 263 -39.02 -33.84 1.62
C THR A 263 -38.82 -34.77 0.43
N TYR A 264 -39.83 -34.78 -0.45
CA TYR A 264 -39.76 -35.30 -1.80
C TYR A 264 -39.78 -34.13 -2.79
N ASP A 265 -38.83 -34.12 -3.72
CA ASP A 265 -38.81 -33.18 -4.84
C ASP A 265 -39.24 -33.90 -6.14
N PRO A 266 -40.46 -33.63 -6.66
CA PRO A 266 -40.95 -34.25 -7.89
C PRO A 266 -40.29 -33.70 -9.16
N ALA A 267 -39.49 -32.63 -9.11
CA ALA A 267 -38.73 -32.16 -10.27
C ALA A 267 -37.44 -32.96 -10.48
N LEU A 268 -36.79 -33.41 -9.39
CA LEU A 268 -35.59 -34.25 -9.43
C LEU A 268 -35.83 -35.73 -9.11
N ALA A 269 -37.09 -36.10 -8.82
CA ALA A 269 -37.56 -37.44 -8.45
C ALA A 269 -36.78 -38.05 -7.26
N VAL A 270 -36.51 -37.25 -6.22
CA VAL A 270 -35.68 -37.64 -5.07
C VAL A 270 -36.40 -37.37 -3.75
N MET A 271 -36.22 -38.23 -2.75
CA MET A 271 -36.77 -38.06 -1.40
C MET A 271 -35.76 -38.36 -0.28
N TYR A 272 -35.80 -37.57 0.79
CA TYR A 272 -35.09 -37.90 2.03
C TYR A 272 -35.78 -39.02 2.80
N VAL A 273 -35.01 -39.97 3.34
CA VAL A 273 -35.48 -41.00 4.28
C VAL A 273 -34.46 -41.22 5.39
N GLU A 274 -34.92 -41.70 6.56
CA GLU A 274 -34.03 -42.39 7.52
C GLU A 274 -34.24 -43.89 7.44
N ALA A 275 -33.12 -44.62 7.30
CA ALA A 275 -33.13 -46.07 7.12
C ALA A 275 -32.04 -46.74 7.95
N ASP A 276 -32.36 -47.92 8.49
CA ASP A 276 -31.35 -48.89 8.93
C ASP A 276 -30.82 -49.71 7.73
N ALA A 277 -29.72 -50.44 7.92
CA ALA A 277 -29.13 -51.25 6.85
C ALA A 277 -30.08 -52.31 6.25
N ALA A 278 -31.07 -52.81 6.99
CA ALA A 278 -32.06 -53.74 6.47
C ALA A 278 -33.14 -53.03 5.63
N ALA A 279 -33.49 -51.79 5.96
CA ALA A 279 -34.32 -50.91 5.13
C ALA A 279 -33.58 -50.54 3.83
N VAL A 280 -32.29 -50.20 3.89
CA VAL A 280 -31.46 -49.96 2.69
C VAL A 280 -31.52 -51.15 1.73
N ASN A 281 -31.27 -52.37 2.20
CA ASN A 281 -31.37 -53.57 1.35
C ASN A 281 -32.74 -53.67 0.63
N ARG A 282 -33.85 -53.44 1.35
CA ARG A 282 -35.20 -53.46 0.76
C ARG A 282 -35.41 -52.37 -0.30
N LEU A 283 -34.81 -51.18 -0.14
CA LEU A 283 -34.86 -50.12 -1.14
C LEU A 283 -34.09 -50.47 -2.42
N LEU A 284 -32.93 -51.12 -2.30
CA LEU A 284 -32.14 -51.57 -3.46
C LEU A 284 -32.88 -52.64 -4.28
N ASP A 285 -33.75 -53.44 -3.68
CA ASP A 285 -34.57 -54.43 -4.38
C ASP A 285 -35.76 -53.79 -5.14
N MET A 286 -36.17 -52.55 -4.82
CA MET A 286 -37.29 -51.89 -5.50
C MET A 286 -36.97 -51.53 -6.95
N ASN A 287 -37.84 -51.89 -7.89
CA ASN A 287 -37.64 -51.55 -9.31
C ASN A 287 -37.67 -50.04 -9.59
N ALA A 288 -38.50 -49.27 -8.86
CA ALA A 288 -38.64 -47.82 -9.04
C ALA A 288 -37.48 -47.00 -8.43
N VAL A 289 -36.68 -47.58 -7.54
CA VAL A 289 -35.48 -46.94 -6.98
C VAL A 289 -34.35 -47.03 -8.00
N LEU A 290 -33.81 -45.87 -8.36
CA LEU A 290 -32.69 -45.70 -9.27
C LEU A 290 -31.36 -45.68 -8.51
N PHE A 291 -31.27 -44.93 -7.42
CA PHE A 291 -30.03 -44.75 -6.64
C PHE A 291 -30.31 -44.34 -5.18
N VAL A 292 -29.45 -44.74 -4.26
CA VAL A 292 -29.53 -44.48 -2.82
C VAL A 292 -28.15 -43.98 -2.34
N GLU A 293 -28.13 -42.75 -1.83
CA GLU A 293 -26.91 -42.04 -1.40
C GLU A 293 -27.05 -41.50 0.03
N PRO A 294 -25.95 -41.38 0.80
CA PRO A 294 -26.00 -40.86 2.17
C PRO A 294 -26.25 -39.35 2.19
N VAL A 295 -26.98 -38.90 3.22
CA VAL A 295 -27.06 -37.48 3.58
C VAL A 295 -25.84 -37.15 4.43
N ARG A 296 -24.98 -36.30 3.88
CA ARG A 296 -23.63 -36.01 4.42
C ARG A 296 -23.64 -34.68 5.20
N GLN A 297 -22.77 -34.55 6.20
CA GLN A 297 -22.72 -33.38 7.11
C GLN A 297 -21.76 -32.28 6.60
N ALA A 298 -21.95 -31.03 7.04
CA ALA A 298 -21.34 -29.81 6.45
C ALA A 298 -21.01 -28.68 7.47
N HIS A 299 -19.99 -27.82 7.20
CA HIS A 299 -19.27 -26.93 8.19
C HIS A 299 -18.78 -25.50 7.68
N VAL A 300 -17.95 -24.71 8.43
CA VAL A 300 -18.11 -23.21 8.71
C VAL A 300 -16.86 -22.31 9.18
N MET A 301 -16.69 -20.93 8.96
CA MET A 301 -15.99 -19.75 9.76
C MET A 301 -15.26 -18.36 9.14
N HIS A 302 -15.58 -16.98 9.28
CA HIS A 302 -15.29 -15.69 8.36
C HIS A 302 -14.48 -14.29 8.64
N THR A 303 -13.84 -13.53 7.65
CA THR A 303 -13.08 -12.19 7.76
C THR A 303 -13.14 -10.98 6.76
N GLN A 304 -12.67 -9.80 7.24
CA GLN A 304 -11.89 -8.62 6.71
C GLN A 304 -11.43 -8.42 5.23
N SER A 305 -11.25 -9.41 4.36
CA SER A 305 -10.21 -9.36 3.29
C SER A 305 -10.49 -8.51 2.03
N GLN A 306 -11.26 -7.45 2.19
CA GLN A 306 -11.86 -6.67 1.12
C GLN A 306 -10.86 -6.03 0.16
N ALA A 307 -9.75 -5.50 0.68
CA ALA A 307 -8.70 -4.89 -0.13
C ALA A 307 -8.00 -5.93 -1.01
N SER A 308 -7.89 -7.18 -0.56
CA SER A 308 -7.27 -8.30 -1.28
C SER A 308 -8.09 -8.79 -2.48
N ILE A 309 -9.31 -8.28 -2.65
CA ILE A 309 -10.11 -8.42 -3.89
C ILE A 309 -10.49 -7.07 -4.51
N SER A 310 -9.84 -5.97 -4.13
CA SER A 310 -10.16 -4.59 -4.57
C SER A 310 -11.61 -4.13 -4.29
N ALA A 311 -12.30 -4.72 -3.32
CA ALA A 311 -13.68 -4.33 -2.98
C ALA A 311 -13.75 -2.91 -2.39
N ASP A 312 -12.69 -2.45 -1.73
CA ASP A 312 -12.62 -1.09 -1.19
C ASP A 312 -12.59 -0.01 -2.29
N LEU A 313 -11.96 -0.29 -3.43
CA LEU A 313 -12.06 0.53 -4.64
C LEU A 313 -13.48 0.46 -5.26
N LEU A 314 -14.14 -0.69 -5.20
CA LEU A 314 -15.54 -0.82 -5.66
C LEU A 314 -16.48 0.10 -4.85
N TRP A 315 -16.28 0.19 -3.53
CA TRP A 315 -17.05 1.08 -2.67
C TRP A 315 -16.76 2.57 -2.94
N TYR A 316 -15.51 2.93 -3.19
CA TYR A 316 -15.13 4.30 -3.58
C TYR A 316 -15.87 4.78 -4.83
N TYR A 317 -16.08 3.88 -5.80
CA TYR A 317 -16.88 4.13 -7.01
C TYR A 317 -18.39 3.86 -6.84
N GLN A 318 -18.86 3.54 -5.64
CA GLN A 318 -20.28 3.39 -5.28
C GLN A 318 -21.02 2.18 -5.91
N HIS A 319 -20.30 1.15 -6.35
CA HIS A 319 -20.87 -0.11 -6.88
C HIS A 319 -20.87 -1.23 -5.82
N ASP A 320 -21.00 -0.86 -4.55
CA ASP A 320 -20.86 -1.71 -3.36
C ASP A 320 -22.10 -2.56 -3.04
N GLY A 321 -22.83 -3.00 -4.07
CA GLY A 321 -24.11 -3.70 -3.90
C GLY A 321 -25.27 -2.80 -3.49
N ARG A 322 -25.12 -1.46 -3.58
CA ARG A 322 -26.25 -0.54 -3.38
C ARG A 322 -27.28 -0.60 -4.54
N PRO A 323 -28.57 -0.29 -4.29
CA PRO A 323 -29.63 -0.29 -5.30
C PRO A 323 -29.47 0.75 -6.43
N GLU A 324 -28.70 0.44 -7.47
CA GLU A 324 -28.53 1.33 -8.63
C GLU A 324 -29.83 1.50 -9.43
N GLY A 325 -30.16 2.76 -9.75
CA GLY A 325 -31.39 3.11 -10.48
C GLY A 325 -32.69 2.72 -9.76
N GLY A 326 -32.65 2.41 -8.46
CA GLY A 326 -33.79 1.90 -7.71
C GLY A 326 -34.10 0.41 -7.93
N ARG A 327 -33.14 -0.36 -8.46
CA ARG A 327 -33.27 -1.82 -8.62
C ARG A 327 -32.83 -2.55 -7.34
N PRO A 328 -33.68 -3.37 -6.70
CA PRO A 328 -33.23 -4.25 -5.62
C PRO A 328 -32.27 -5.32 -6.14
N ILE A 329 -31.34 -5.75 -5.28
CA ILE A 329 -30.47 -6.91 -5.49
C ILE A 329 -30.95 -7.98 -4.51
N LYS A 330 -31.61 -9.03 -5.02
CA LYS A 330 -32.19 -10.10 -4.20
C LYS A 330 -31.11 -11.12 -3.81
N ALA A 331 -30.45 -10.89 -2.68
CA ALA A 331 -29.39 -11.72 -2.13
C ALA A 331 -29.91 -12.79 -1.15
N GLY A 332 -29.14 -13.86 -0.94
CA GLY A 332 -29.48 -14.90 0.03
C GLY A 332 -28.28 -15.56 0.70
N VAL A 333 -28.51 -16.18 1.86
CA VAL A 333 -27.48 -16.90 2.64
C VAL A 333 -28.08 -18.19 3.20
N MET A 334 -27.34 -19.29 3.10
CA MET A 334 -27.67 -20.60 3.71
C MET A 334 -26.64 -20.95 4.78
N ASP A 335 -27.03 -21.00 6.07
CA ASP A 335 -26.04 -21.13 7.16
C ASP A 335 -26.60 -21.50 8.57
N THR A 336 -25.87 -21.22 9.67
CA THR A 336 -26.22 -21.46 11.09
C THR A 336 -27.24 -20.47 11.66
N GLY A 337 -27.62 -19.44 10.92
CA GLY A 337 -28.53 -18.37 11.32
C GLY A 337 -27.88 -16.98 11.23
N LEU A 338 -28.63 -15.94 11.57
CA LEU A 338 -28.17 -14.56 11.54
C LEU A 338 -28.58 -13.78 12.80
N SER A 339 -27.66 -13.60 13.74
CA SER A 339 -27.88 -12.72 14.89
C SER A 339 -27.84 -11.26 14.47
N PHE A 340 -28.67 -10.41 15.11
CA PHE A 340 -28.68 -8.97 14.82
C PHE A 340 -27.36 -8.30 15.21
N HIS A 341 -26.79 -7.55 14.26
CA HIS A 341 -25.62 -6.70 14.45
C HIS A 341 -25.86 -5.34 13.79
N TRP A 342 -25.32 -4.25 14.33
CA TRP A 342 -25.57 -2.90 13.80
C TRP A 342 -25.06 -2.71 12.35
N ASP A 343 -24.00 -3.42 11.95
CA ASP A 343 -23.49 -3.44 10.57
C ASP A 343 -24.39 -4.17 9.56
N ILE A 344 -25.52 -4.76 9.96
CA ILE A 344 -26.54 -5.29 9.02
C ILE A 344 -27.89 -4.59 9.20
N ASN A 345 -27.94 -3.49 9.94
CA ASN A 345 -29.17 -2.74 10.24
C ASN A 345 -29.78 -2.08 8.99
N ASN A 346 -28.95 -1.73 7.99
CA ASN A 346 -29.37 -1.25 6.67
C ASN A 346 -30.24 -2.24 5.88
N ILE A 347 -29.99 -3.55 6.02
CA ILE A 347 -30.71 -4.63 5.32
C ILE A 347 -31.73 -5.35 6.21
N TRP A 348 -31.59 -5.29 7.54
CA TRP A 348 -32.44 -6.04 8.49
C TRP A 348 -33.95 -5.80 8.32
N GLY A 349 -34.38 -4.59 7.93
CA GLY A 349 -35.79 -4.29 7.65
C GLY A 349 -36.35 -5.04 6.43
N GLY A 350 -35.50 -5.27 5.42
CA GLY A 350 -35.80 -5.99 4.19
C GLY A 350 -35.36 -7.46 4.21
N ALA A 351 -35.05 -8.00 5.40
CA ALA A 351 -34.61 -9.37 5.58
C ALA A 351 -35.75 -10.30 6.03
N ALA A 352 -35.78 -11.52 5.50
CA ALA A 352 -36.59 -12.62 6.00
C ALA A 352 -35.80 -13.92 6.02
N GLY A 353 -36.38 -14.98 6.56
CA GLY A 353 -35.75 -16.27 6.55
C GLY A 353 -36.61 -17.44 7.01
N TYR A 354 -36.05 -18.63 6.82
CA TYR A 354 -36.62 -19.92 7.21
C TYR A 354 -35.66 -20.63 8.16
N ASN A 355 -36.17 -21.26 9.21
CA ASN A 355 -35.40 -22.27 9.92
C ASN A 355 -35.70 -23.65 9.30
N ARG A 356 -34.65 -24.40 8.97
CA ARG A 356 -34.70 -25.77 8.45
C ARG A 356 -34.15 -26.80 9.46
N THR A 357 -33.95 -26.37 10.70
CA THR A 357 -33.53 -27.19 11.84
C THR A 357 -34.61 -27.24 12.94
N ASP A 358 -34.40 -28.09 13.95
CA ASP A 358 -35.19 -28.18 15.19
C ASP A 358 -35.01 -27.00 16.15
N GLU A 359 -34.10 -26.07 15.84
CA GLU A 359 -33.82 -24.90 16.68
C GLU A 359 -34.89 -23.80 16.55
N THR A 360 -34.67 -22.66 17.21
CA THR A 360 -35.76 -21.74 17.58
C THR A 360 -36.14 -20.75 16.46
N SER A 361 -35.18 -20.23 15.71
CA SER A 361 -35.40 -19.29 14.61
C SER A 361 -34.19 -19.18 13.70
N TRP A 362 -34.38 -18.67 12.48
CA TRP A 362 -33.30 -18.30 11.57
C TRP A 362 -32.46 -17.12 12.06
N PHE A 363 -33.04 -16.23 12.88
CA PHE A 363 -32.36 -15.07 13.48
C PHE A 363 -31.67 -15.37 14.83
N ASP A 364 -31.52 -16.66 15.18
CA ASP A 364 -30.89 -17.15 16.42
C ASP A 364 -29.62 -17.94 16.05
N ASP A 365 -28.55 -17.23 15.71
CA ASP A 365 -27.26 -17.84 15.36
C ASP A 365 -26.47 -18.17 16.62
N ARG A 366 -26.57 -19.42 17.07
CA ARG A 366 -25.89 -19.89 18.30
C ARG A 366 -24.45 -20.34 18.06
N HIS A 367 -24.15 -20.86 16.87
CA HIS A 367 -22.80 -21.21 16.47
C HIS A 367 -21.95 -19.95 16.22
N GLY A 368 -22.54 -18.97 15.52
CA GLY A 368 -21.92 -17.70 15.19
C GLY A 368 -21.27 -17.62 13.82
N HIS A 369 -21.62 -18.53 12.90
CA HIS A 369 -21.03 -18.57 11.57
C HIS A 369 -21.82 -17.79 10.53
N GLY A 370 -23.13 -18.00 10.41
CA GLY A 370 -23.95 -17.29 9.44
C GLY A 370 -23.96 -15.78 9.65
N THR A 371 -23.82 -15.33 10.91
CA THR A 371 -23.56 -13.93 11.26
C THR A 371 -22.22 -13.44 10.70
N HIS A 372 -21.16 -14.22 10.88
CA HIS A 372 -19.81 -13.98 10.35
C HIS A 372 -19.78 -13.89 8.82
N VAL A 373 -20.46 -14.82 8.16
CA VAL A 373 -20.63 -14.94 6.70
C VAL A 373 -21.33 -13.73 6.14
N THR A 374 -22.49 -13.40 6.69
CA THR A 374 -23.28 -12.23 6.27
C THR A 374 -22.50 -10.94 6.51
N GLY A 375 -21.72 -10.89 7.59
CA GLY A 375 -20.79 -9.81 7.89
C GLY A 375 -19.83 -9.49 6.75
N THR A 376 -19.21 -10.51 6.16
CA THR A 376 -18.27 -10.28 5.04
C THR A 376 -18.95 -10.24 3.68
N PHE A 377 -20.15 -10.79 3.54
CA PHE A 377 -21.00 -10.55 2.38
C PHE A 377 -21.35 -9.05 2.30
N MET A 378 -22.00 -8.50 3.33
CA MET A 378 -22.75 -7.23 3.24
C MET A 378 -22.70 -6.34 4.49
N GLY A 379 -21.77 -6.56 5.41
CA GLY A 379 -21.61 -5.70 6.59
C GLY A 379 -21.27 -4.24 6.22
N GLU A 380 -22.10 -3.30 6.67
CA GLU A 380 -22.01 -1.85 6.42
C GLU A 380 -20.77 -1.19 7.09
N GLY A 381 -20.21 -1.83 8.12
CA GLY A 381 -19.09 -1.27 8.91
C GLY A 381 -19.46 0.03 9.63
N ASN A 382 -20.71 0.17 10.07
CA ASN A 382 -21.22 1.33 10.79
C ASN A 382 -20.67 1.42 12.23
N VAL A 383 -20.38 0.27 12.86
CA VAL A 383 -19.71 0.21 14.16
C VAL A 383 -18.19 0.37 14.00
N GLN A 384 -17.58 -0.38 13.08
CA GLN A 384 -16.17 -0.24 12.71
C GLN A 384 -15.96 -0.45 11.20
N ALA A 385 -15.71 0.64 10.49
CA ALA A 385 -15.50 0.70 9.04
C ALA A 385 -14.45 -0.29 8.49
N ARG A 386 -13.50 -0.73 9.34
CA ARG A 386 -12.48 -1.73 9.00
C ARG A 386 -13.10 -3.02 8.44
N TYR A 387 -14.14 -3.53 9.09
CA TYR A 387 -14.70 -4.88 8.90
C TYR A 387 -15.89 -4.95 7.93
N ARG A 388 -15.97 -4.02 6.97
CA ARG A 388 -17.00 -4.03 5.93
C ARG A 388 -17.04 -5.35 5.16
N GLY A 389 -18.24 -5.69 4.70
CA GLY A 389 -18.48 -6.73 3.70
C GLY A 389 -18.21 -6.24 2.29
N THR A 390 -18.14 -7.16 1.33
CA THR A 390 -17.84 -6.82 -0.07
C THR A 390 -18.96 -5.99 -0.70
N ALA A 391 -20.22 -6.32 -0.38
CA ALA A 391 -21.43 -5.59 -0.77
C ALA A 391 -22.00 -4.75 0.39
N GLN A 392 -21.17 -3.95 1.06
CA GLN A 392 -21.54 -3.15 2.24
C GLN A 392 -22.68 -2.13 2.01
N GLY A 393 -22.97 -1.78 0.76
CA GLY A 393 -24.05 -0.88 0.38
C GLY A 393 -25.40 -1.58 0.16
N LEU A 394 -25.46 -2.91 0.26
CA LEU A 394 -26.71 -3.66 0.11
C LEU A 394 -27.64 -3.37 1.29
N GLN A 395 -28.84 -2.86 0.98
CA GLN A 395 -29.77 -2.29 1.94
C GLN A 395 -31.23 -2.62 1.57
N ASP A 396 -32.13 -2.49 2.54
CA ASP A 396 -33.57 -2.58 2.31
C ASP A 396 -34.02 -1.51 1.30
N THR A 397 -34.72 -1.97 0.26
CA THR A 397 -35.35 -1.13 -0.76
C THR A 397 -36.83 -0.90 -0.50
N ASN A 398 -37.48 -1.77 0.29
CA ASN A 398 -38.93 -1.90 0.41
C ASN A 398 -39.64 -2.09 -0.97
N VAL A 399 -38.97 -2.73 -1.94
CA VAL A 399 -39.49 -3.04 -3.29
C VAL A 399 -39.66 -4.55 -3.48
N ASP A 400 -40.92 -4.99 -3.48
CA ASP A 400 -41.43 -6.35 -3.76
C ASP A 400 -40.53 -7.55 -3.38
N GLY A 401 -40.90 -8.22 -2.29
CA GLY A 401 -40.15 -9.33 -1.71
C GLY A 401 -38.89 -8.91 -0.96
N PHE A 402 -38.41 -9.76 -0.06
CA PHE A 402 -37.26 -9.48 0.80
C PHE A 402 -35.96 -9.38 0.00
N ASP A 403 -35.15 -8.35 0.27
CA ASP A 403 -33.85 -8.13 -0.37
C ASP A 403 -32.80 -9.12 0.13
N LEU A 404 -32.86 -9.50 1.41
CA LEU A 404 -32.10 -10.61 1.99
C LEU A 404 -33.02 -11.78 2.36
N LEU A 405 -32.69 -12.99 1.92
CA LEU A 405 -33.31 -14.22 2.39
C LEU A 405 -32.28 -15.11 3.09
N PHE A 406 -32.56 -15.47 4.35
CA PHE A 406 -31.71 -16.35 5.14
C PHE A 406 -32.36 -17.73 5.31
N SER A 407 -31.70 -18.81 4.91
CA SER A 407 -32.12 -20.17 5.29
C SER A 407 -31.15 -20.72 6.33
N LYS A 408 -31.64 -20.96 7.55
CA LYS A 408 -30.86 -21.60 8.60
C LYS A 408 -30.90 -23.11 8.37
N VAL A 409 -29.82 -23.64 7.81
CA VAL A 409 -29.62 -25.05 7.46
C VAL A 409 -28.69 -25.79 8.43
N PHE A 410 -27.94 -25.05 9.26
CA PHE A 410 -27.04 -25.61 10.28
C PHE A 410 -27.53 -25.29 11.70
N ARG A 411 -27.24 -26.18 12.66
CA ARG A 411 -27.57 -26.01 14.09
C ARG A 411 -26.45 -25.30 14.86
N ALA A 412 -26.63 -25.12 16.18
CA ALA A 412 -25.63 -24.56 17.09
C ALA A 412 -24.30 -25.33 17.16
N ASP A 413 -24.30 -26.63 16.81
CA ASP A 413 -23.10 -27.46 16.72
C ASP A 413 -22.33 -27.30 15.39
N GLY A 414 -22.89 -26.54 14.44
CA GLY A 414 -22.29 -26.34 13.12
C GLY A 414 -22.46 -27.51 12.17
N HIS A 415 -23.40 -28.44 12.42
CA HIS A 415 -23.79 -29.53 11.50
C HIS A 415 -25.16 -29.24 10.84
N SER A 416 -25.41 -29.87 9.69
CA SER A 416 -26.73 -29.95 9.05
C SER A 416 -27.66 -30.96 9.75
N GLN A 417 -28.97 -30.78 9.57
CA GLN A 417 -30.01 -31.69 10.08
C GLN A 417 -30.89 -32.20 8.95
N GLY A 418 -30.98 -33.51 8.76
CA GLY A 418 -31.81 -34.11 7.71
C GLY A 418 -31.59 -33.48 6.33
N ASP A 419 -32.69 -33.16 5.63
CA ASP A 419 -32.69 -32.51 4.31
C ASP A 419 -32.54 -30.97 4.36
N SER A 420 -32.17 -30.39 5.50
CA SER A 420 -32.08 -28.93 5.74
C SER A 420 -31.32 -28.16 4.65
N VAL A 421 -30.21 -28.70 4.14
CA VAL A 421 -29.42 -28.08 3.07
C VAL A 421 -30.23 -28.02 1.77
N TYR A 422 -30.85 -29.12 1.37
CA TYR A 422 -31.75 -29.18 0.22
C TYR A 422 -32.96 -28.25 0.40
N GLN A 423 -33.50 -28.15 1.61
CA GLN A 423 -34.54 -27.17 1.94
C GLN A 423 -34.06 -25.72 1.76
N GLY A 424 -32.81 -25.42 2.11
CA GLY A 424 -32.19 -24.12 1.86
C GLY A 424 -32.01 -23.83 0.36
N LEU A 425 -31.61 -24.82 -0.43
CA LEU A 425 -31.53 -24.67 -1.90
C LEU A 425 -32.89 -24.31 -2.50
N LEU A 426 -33.98 -24.98 -2.09
CA LEU A 426 -35.35 -24.64 -2.48
C LEU A 426 -35.78 -23.24 -2.01
N ASP A 427 -35.27 -22.76 -0.89
CA ASP A 427 -35.52 -21.39 -0.41
C ASP A 427 -34.83 -20.36 -1.31
N MET A 428 -33.57 -20.58 -1.67
CA MET A 428 -32.79 -19.68 -2.55
C MET A 428 -33.31 -19.72 -4.01
N GLN A 429 -33.79 -20.87 -4.46
CA GLN A 429 -34.51 -21.02 -5.73
C GLN A 429 -35.77 -20.13 -5.79
N GLY A 430 -36.46 -20.00 -4.65
CA GLY A 430 -37.68 -19.22 -4.51
C GLY A 430 -38.93 -20.06 -4.65
N ARG A 431 -39.26 -20.86 -3.63
CA ARG A 431 -40.53 -21.63 -3.52
C ARG A 431 -41.78 -20.80 -3.85
N GLU A 432 -41.71 -19.50 -3.57
CA GLU A 432 -42.59 -18.48 -4.14
C GLU A 432 -41.73 -17.56 -5.03
N ALA A 433 -42.13 -17.32 -6.29
CA ALA A 433 -41.29 -16.61 -7.26
C ALA A 433 -40.80 -15.22 -6.79
N ARG A 434 -41.62 -14.51 -6.00
CA ARG A 434 -41.27 -13.21 -5.36
C ARG A 434 -40.12 -13.28 -4.34
N TYR A 435 -39.74 -14.47 -3.90
CA TYR A 435 -38.61 -14.70 -2.98
C TYR A 435 -37.41 -15.37 -3.66
N SER A 436 -37.48 -15.64 -4.97
CA SER A 436 -36.31 -16.08 -5.74
C SER A 436 -35.14 -15.10 -5.58
N ARG A 437 -33.91 -15.62 -5.63
CA ARG A 437 -32.67 -14.87 -5.48
C ARG A 437 -32.04 -14.58 -6.84
N GLN A 438 -31.15 -13.59 -6.90
CA GLN A 438 -30.25 -13.40 -8.04
C GLN A 438 -28.84 -13.94 -7.73
N VAL A 439 -28.47 -13.96 -6.45
CA VAL A 439 -27.24 -14.55 -5.92
C VAL A 439 -27.52 -15.09 -4.53
N PHE A 440 -26.90 -16.22 -4.17
CA PHE A 440 -26.81 -16.62 -2.77
C PHE A 440 -25.44 -17.18 -2.42
N ASN A 441 -25.12 -17.10 -1.13
CA ASN A 441 -23.94 -17.69 -0.54
C ASN A 441 -24.31 -18.96 0.23
N TYR A 442 -23.63 -20.06 -0.05
CA TYR A 442 -23.60 -21.24 0.82
C TYR A 442 -22.17 -21.53 1.29
N SER A 443 -21.88 -21.10 2.52
CA SER A 443 -20.54 -21.20 3.14
C SER A 443 -20.30 -22.57 3.80
N GLY A 444 -20.87 -23.62 3.24
CA GLY A 444 -20.70 -25.00 3.69
C GLY A 444 -20.89 -25.99 2.56
N GLY A 445 -20.88 -27.26 2.92
CA GLY A 445 -20.92 -28.40 2.02
C GLY A 445 -20.31 -29.62 2.69
N PHE A 446 -20.57 -30.81 2.14
CA PHE A 446 -20.05 -32.07 2.64
C PHE A 446 -18.71 -32.44 2.02
N GLY A 447 -17.82 -32.99 2.85
CA GLY A 447 -16.56 -33.57 2.42
C GLY A 447 -16.76 -34.89 1.66
N GLY A 448 -15.74 -35.29 0.90
CA GLY A 448 -15.71 -36.52 0.11
C GLY A 448 -14.48 -36.55 -0.80
N THR A 449 -14.27 -37.67 -1.50
CA THR A 449 -13.18 -37.76 -2.51
C THR A 449 -13.71 -38.24 -3.84
N ASN A 450 -13.24 -37.62 -4.94
CA ASN A 450 -13.69 -37.90 -6.30
C ASN A 450 -15.22 -37.73 -6.48
N LEU A 451 -15.84 -36.77 -5.78
CA LEU A 451 -17.25 -36.45 -5.95
C LEU A 451 -17.51 -35.96 -7.38
N THR A 452 -18.55 -36.49 -8.03
CA THR A 452 -18.88 -36.19 -9.43
C THR A 452 -19.82 -35.00 -9.59
N GLY A 453 -20.62 -34.64 -8.59
CA GLY A 453 -21.68 -33.63 -8.70
C GLY A 453 -22.97 -34.13 -9.36
N THR A 454 -23.22 -35.43 -9.27
CA THR A 454 -24.44 -36.12 -9.72
C THR A 454 -25.39 -36.46 -8.57
N ASP A 455 -25.06 -36.01 -7.36
CA ASP A 455 -25.88 -36.08 -6.14
C ASP A 455 -27.08 -35.12 -6.21
N ALA A 456 -28.07 -35.35 -5.33
CA ALA A 456 -29.30 -34.55 -5.28
C ALA A 456 -29.05 -33.03 -5.11
N GLU A 457 -28.12 -32.62 -4.24
CA GLU A 457 -27.87 -31.22 -3.93
C GLU A 457 -27.14 -30.50 -5.08
N SER A 458 -26.14 -31.13 -5.68
CA SER A 458 -25.45 -30.61 -6.86
C SER A 458 -26.39 -30.46 -8.07
N ARG A 459 -27.28 -31.43 -8.27
CA ARG A 459 -28.31 -31.36 -9.33
C ARG A 459 -29.28 -30.21 -9.13
N LYS A 460 -29.67 -29.91 -7.88
CA LYS A 460 -30.48 -28.74 -7.54
C LYS A 460 -29.71 -27.43 -7.75
N VAL A 461 -28.41 -27.40 -7.45
CA VAL A 461 -27.54 -26.23 -7.73
C VAL A 461 -27.39 -25.96 -9.23
N ASP A 462 -27.28 -26.99 -10.07
CA ASP A 462 -27.31 -26.85 -11.54
C ASP A 462 -28.64 -26.23 -12.02
N GLU A 463 -29.77 -26.74 -11.50
CA GLU A 463 -31.12 -26.24 -11.83
C GLU A 463 -31.28 -24.75 -11.46
N ILE A 464 -30.79 -24.37 -10.28
CA ILE A 464 -30.82 -22.99 -9.77
C ILE A 464 -29.96 -22.06 -10.65
N PHE A 465 -28.80 -22.50 -11.13
CA PHE A 465 -27.99 -21.73 -12.08
C PHE A 465 -28.66 -21.58 -13.45
N GLN A 466 -29.36 -22.62 -13.92
CA GLN A 466 -30.18 -22.58 -15.14
C GLN A 466 -31.38 -21.63 -15.01
N GLN A 467 -31.90 -21.42 -13.80
CA GLN A 467 -32.94 -20.44 -13.48
C GLN A 467 -32.41 -19.01 -13.27
N ASN A 468 -31.19 -18.72 -13.75
CA ASN A 468 -30.56 -17.40 -13.75
C ASN A 468 -30.23 -16.83 -12.35
N ILE A 469 -29.93 -17.71 -11.40
CA ILE A 469 -29.42 -17.38 -10.06
C ILE A 469 -27.93 -17.72 -10.01
N VAL A 470 -27.11 -16.98 -9.27
CA VAL A 470 -25.69 -17.33 -9.05
C VAL A 470 -25.52 -18.05 -7.70
N PRO A 471 -25.36 -19.39 -7.67
CA PRO A 471 -25.02 -20.14 -6.47
C PRO A 471 -23.52 -20.01 -6.16
N VAL A 472 -23.14 -19.21 -5.16
CA VAL A 472 -21.73 -19.09 -4.74
C VAL A 472 -21.49 -20.01 -3.55
N ILE A 473 -20.60 -20.99 -3.70
CA ILE A 473 -20.49 -22.15 -2.78
C ILE A 473 -19.02 -22.42 -2.40
N ALA A 474 -18.81 -22.83 -1.15
CA ALA A 474 -17.50 -23.24 -0.65
C ALA A 474 -16.93 -24.47 -1.39
N ALA A 475 -15.61 -24.50 -1.60
CA ALA A 475 -14.94 -25.67 -2.18
C ALA A 475 -14.82 -26.89 -1.25
N GLY A 476 -14.91 -26.69 0.07
CA GLY A 476 -14.59 -27.71 1.10
C GLY A 476 -13.25 -27.41 1.80
N ASN A 477 -12.99 -28.07 2.93
CA ASN A 477 -11.79 -27.83 3.77
C ASN A 477 -10.91 -29.09 3.91
N ASP A 478 -10.99 -30.01 2.95
CA ASP A 478 -10.37 -31.34 2.98
C ASP A 478 -9.04 -31.41 2.20
N GLY A 479 -8.43 -30.26 1.91
CA GLY A 479 -7.12 -30.14 1.29
C GLY A 479 -5.96 -30.64 2.18
N PRO A 480 -4.72 -30.71 1.64
CA PRO A 480 -4.29 -30.25 0.31
C PRO A 480 -4.37 -31.33 -0.78
N ASN A 481 -4.95 -32.49 -0.47
CA ASN A 481 -5.04 -33.61 -1.41
C ASN A 481 -5.91 -33.25 -2.63
N ALA A 482 -5.54 -33.79 -3.79
CA ALA A 482 -6.34 -33.66 -5.01
C ALA A 482 -7.68 -34.40 -4.89
N ASN A 483 -8.65 -33.96 -5.69
CA ASN A 483 -9.99 -34.51 -5.81
C ASN A 483 -10.82 -34.48 -4.51
N THR A 484 -10.71 -33.40 -3.74
CA THR A 484 -11.33 -33.17 -2.42
C THR A 484 -12.44 -32.11 -2.42
N ILE A 485 -12.88 -31.65 -3.60
CA ILE A 485 -13.97 -30.66 -3.73
C ILE A 485 -15.27 -31.24 -3.18
N GLY A 486 -15.81 -30.59 -2.15
CA GLY A 486 -17.03 -31.01 -1.45
C GLY A 486 -18.32 -30.76 -2.24
N GLY A 487 -19.38 -31.50 -1.90
CA GLY A 487 -20.72 -31.27 -2.46
C GLY A 487 -21.53 -30.25 -1.65
N PRO A 488 -22.42 -29.46 -2.25
CA PRO A 488 -22.70 -29.32 -3.69
C PRO A 488 -21.75 -28.34 -4.41
N GLY A 489 -20.65 -27.90 -3.78
CA GLY A 489 -19.62 -27.06 -4.41
C GLY A 489 -19.00 -27.71 -5.65
N VAL A 490 -19.06 -29.02 -5.78
CA VAL A 490 -18.68 -29.81 -6.94
C VAL A 490 -19.56 -29.57 -8.20
N ALA A 491 -20.77 -29.00 -8.07
CA ALA A 491 -21.73 -28.86 -9.17
C ALA A 491 -21.22 -28.03 -10.36
N LYS A 492 -21.86 -28.17 -11.53
CA LYS A 492 -21.52 -27.39 -12.74
C LYS A 492 -22.01 -25.96 -12.61
N GLY A 493 -23.24 -25.80 -12.09
CA GLY A 493 -23.85 -24.51 -11.82
C GLY A 493 -23.18 -23.72 -10.69
N ALA A 494 -22.57 -24.41 -9.72
CA ALA A 494 -21.85 -23.78 -8.61
C ALA A 494 -20.78 -22.79 -9.13
N PHE A 495 -20.72 -21.61 -8.50
CA PHE A 495 -19.56 -20.74 -8.53
C PHE A 495 -18.73 -21.03 -7.29
N THR A 496 -17.82 -22.00 -7.44
CA THR A 496 -17.13 -22.68 -6.35
C THR A 496 -15.86 -21.95 -5.97
N VAL A 497 -15.66 -21.70 -4.67
CA VAL A 497 -14.58 -20.82 -4.20
C VAL A 497 -13.63 -21.53 -3.24
N GLY A 498 -12.34 -21.57 -3.60
CA GLY A 498 -11.25 -22.02 -2.74
C GLY A 498 -10.57 -20.89 -1.97
N ALA A 499 -9.86 -21.21 -0.88
CA ALA A 499 -9.28 -20.24 0.04
C ALA A 499 -7.81 -19.95 -0.24
N ILE A 500 -7.42 -18.69 -0.03
CA ILE A 500 -6.04 -18.22 0.05
C ILE A 500 -5.77 -17.55 1.41
N TYR A 501 -4.50 -17.41 1.80
CA TYR A 501 -4.14 -16.60 2.97
C TYR A 501 -4.24 -15.10 2.66
N ASP A 502 -4.71 -14.32 3.64
CA ASP A 502 -4.86 -12.88 3.50
C ASP A 502 -3.62 -12.10 3.97
N ASP A 503 -3.29 -12.14 5.28
CA ASP A 503 -2.33 -11.22 5.90
C ASP A 503 -1.10 -11.89 6.58
N ASP A 504 -0.57 -12.99 6.00
CA ASP A 504 0.76 -13.50 6.39
C ASP A 504 1.82 -13.11 5.35
N PRO A 505 2.93 -12.44 5.75
CA PRO A 505 3.97 -11.96 4.85
C PRO A 505 4.64 -13.02 3.97
N ASN A 506 4.52 -14.31 4.28
CA ASN A 506 5.14 -15.42 3.57
C ASN A 506 4.13 -16.19 2.70
N TYR A 507 2.83 -15.94 2.88
CA TYR A 507 1.77 -16.74 2.28
C TYR A 507 0.63 -15.95 1.60
N VAL A 508 0.65 -14.61 1.58
CA VAL A 508 -0.37 -13.79 0.87
C VAL A 508 -0.71 -14.36 -0.50
N ASP A 509 -2.01 -14.40 -0.82
CA ASP A 509 -2.70 -15.09 -1.92
C ASP A 509 -2.25 -16.53 -2.29
N ARG A 510 -1.39 -17.21 -1.51
CA ARG A 510 -1.17 -18.65 -1.70
C ARG A 510 -2.43 -19.41 -1.29
N VAL A 511 -2.83 -20.40 -2.09
CA VAL A 511 -3.94 -21.32 -1.77
C VAL A 511 -3.65 -22.04 -0.45
N THR A 512 -4.58 -21.97 0.51
CA THR A 512 -4.38 -22.50 1.85
C THR A 512 -4.30 -24.02 1.84
N ASP A 513 -3.50 -24.61 2.72
CA ASP A 513 -3.28 -26.05 2.70
C ASP A 513 -4.57 -26.84 3.00
N TYR A 514 -5.51 -26.28 3.77
CA TYR A 514 -6.84 -26.89 3.98
C TYR A 514 -7.81 -26.70 2.81
N SER A 515 -7.62 -25.74 1.90
CA SER A 515 -8.58 -25.53 0.80
C SER A 515 -8.69 -26.80 -0.03
N SER A 516 -9.90 -27.34 -0.19
CA SER A 516 -10.14 -28.48 -1.08
C SER A 516 -9.69 -28.18 -2.51
N ARG A 517 -9.18 -29.22 -3.19
CA ARG A 517 -8.52 -29.14 -4.50
C ARG A 517 -9.22 -30.05 -5.52
N GLY A 518 -9.26 -29.61 -6.77
CA GLY A 518 -9.74 -30.39 -7.90
C GLY A 518 -8.85 -31.59 -8.26
N ALA A 519 -9.17 -32.33 -9.31
CA ALA A 519 -10.36 -32.17 -10.16
C ALA A 519 -11.63 -32.73 -9.48
N THR A 520 -12.80 -32.58 -10.09
CA THR A 520 -13.97 -33.39 -9.69
C THR A 520 -13.77 -34.87 -10.08
N GLY A 521 -14.66 -35.76 -9.63
CA GLY A 521 -14.64 -37.19 -9.98
C GLY A 521 -14.70 -37.48 -11.48
N ASP A 522 -15.38 -36.63 -12.25
CA ASP A 522 -15.43 -36.69 -13.72
C ASP A 522 -14.32 -35.88 -14.43
N GLY A 523 -13.46 -35.20 -13.67
CA GLY A 523 -12.26 -34.51 -14.17
C GLY A 523 -12.41 -33.00 -14.42
N ARG A 524 -13.50 -32.37 -13.97
CA ARG A 524 -13.77 -30.93 -14.15
C ARG A 524 -12.87 -30.06 -13.28
N VAL A 525 -12.58 -28.85 -13.75
CA VAL A 525 -11.79 -27.86 -13.02
C VAL A 525 -12.63 -27.23 -11.92
N LYS A 526 -12.26 -27.54 -10.67
CA LYS A 526 -12.81 -26.91 -9.46
C LYS A 526 -11.68 -26.66 -8.44
N PRO A 527 -11.72 -25.61 -7.60
CA PRO A 527 -12.73 -24.54 -7.58
C PRO A 527 -12.73 -23.72 -8.89
N ASP A 528 -13.76 -22.91 -9.16
CA ASP A 528 -13.76 -22.04 -10.34
C ASP A 528 -12.75 -20.89 -10.16
N VAL A 529 -12.65 -20.37 -8.93
CA VAL A 529 -11.84 -19.23 -8.53
C VAL A 529 -11.40 -19.35 -7.06
N VAL A 530 -10.50 -18.49 -6.62
CA VAL A 530 -10.16 -18.35 -5.21
C VAL A 530 -10.38 -16.94 -4.69
N ALA A 531 -10.59 -16.83 -3.38
CA ALA A 531 -10.66 -15.57 -2.64
C ALA A 531 -10.14 -15.78 -1.20
N PRO A 532 -9.82 -14.71 -0.46
CA PRO A 532 -9.22 -14.82 0.87
C PRO A 532 -10.06 -15.60 1.87
N GLY A 533 -9.39 -16.43 2.68
CA GLY A 533 -10.08 -17.30 3.64
C GLY A 533 -9.35 -17.67 4.93
N SER A 534 -8.17 -17.10 5.24
CA SER A 534 -7.41 -17.42 6.47
C SER A 534 -7.09 -16.23 7.37
N TRP A 535 -7.28 -16.42 8.69
CA TRP A 535 -7.17 -15.50 9.85
C TRP A 535 -8.16 -14.33 9.87
N ILE A 536 -9.20 -14.49 10.71
CA ILE A 536 -10.57 -14.20 10.25
C ILE A 536 -11.58 -13.88 11.40
N ASP A 537 -12.11 -12.72 11.80
CA ASP A 537 -12.14 -11.25 11.57
C ASP A 537 -13.37 -10.58 10.89
N SER A 538 -14.60 -10.98 11.25
CA SER A 538 -15.87 -10.30 10.86
C SER A 538 -16.94 -10.42 11.97
N LEU A 539 -18.23 -10.23 11.68
CA LEU A 539 -19.27 -9.98 12.71
C LEU A 539 -19.43 -11.10 13.75
N SER A 540 -19.58 -10.69 15.00
CA SER A 540 -19.90 -11.57 16.14
C SER A 540 -21.40 -11.82 16.26
N ASN A 541 -21.77 -13.02 16.67
CA ASN A 541 -23.13 -13.35 17.11
C ASN A 541 -23.35 -13.15 18.63
N ALA A 542 -22.29 -12.90 19.40
CA ALA A 542 -22.34 -12.84 20.86
C ALA A 542 -22.82 -11.47 21.39
N ASP A 543 -22.68 -10.41 20.58
CA ASP A 543 -23.18 -9.06 20.85
C ASP A 543 -23.40 -8.33 19.52
N SER A 544 -24.23 -7.28 19.52
CA SER A 544 -24.65 -6.58 18.29
C SER A 544 -23.66 -5.52 17.78
N SER A 545 -22.45 -5.45 18.34
CA SER A 545 -21.41 -4.44 18.05
C SER A 545 -19.99 -5.00 17.92
N GLY A 546 -19.82 -6.32 18.06
CA GLY A 546 -18.54 -6.99 18.18
C GLY A 546 -18.16 -7.79 16.94
N TYR A 547 -16.88 -8.15 16.90
CA TYR A 547 -16.28 -8.92 15.82
C TYR A 547 -15.59 -10.16 16.43
N ARG A 548 -15.67 -11.29 15.72
CA ARG A 548 -14.96 -12.52 16.04
C ARG A 548 -13.72 -12.60 15.15
N TYR A 549 -12.59 -12.98 15.72
CA TYR A 549 -11.25 -12.90 15.10
C TYR A 549 -10.63 -14.30 14.89
N GLY A 550 -9.70 -14.45 13.95
CA GLY A 550 -8.79 -15.58 13.81
C GLY A 550 -9.31 -16.93 13.26
N TRP A 551 -10.56 -17.05 12.81
CA TRP A 551 -11.17 -18.22 12.17
C TRP A 551 -10.44 -18.60 10.83
N SER A 552 -10.85 -19.60 10.03
CA SER A 552 -10.29 -19.91 8.67
C SER A 552 -11.11 -20.95 7.86
N GLY A 553 -11.40 -20.73 6.57
CA GLY A 553 -12.08 -21.73 5.71
C GLY A 553 -12.37 -21.32 4.24
N THR A 554 -12.66 -22.27 3.35
CA THR A 554 -13.13 -22.00 1.96
C THR A 554 -14.54 -21.42 1.90
N SER A 555 -15.33 -21.72 2.92
CA SER A 555 -16.50 -20.99 3.40
C SER A 555 -16.33 -19.46 3.36
N MET A 556 -15.10 -18.93 3.27
CA MET A 556 -14.74 -17.51 3.45
C MET A 556 -14.19 -16.79 2.25
N ALA A 557 -13.61 -17.57 1.36
CA ALA A 557 -13.53 -17.16 -0.01
C ALA A 557 -14.97 -16.91 -0.57
N THR A 558 -15.97 -17.63 -0.06
CA THR A 558 -17.30 -17.73 -0.65
C THR A 558 -18.08 -16.40 -0.71
N PRO A 559 -18.42 -15.68 0.39
CA PRO A 559 -19.21 -14.45 0.26
C PRO A 559 -18.38 -13.22 -0.08
N HIS A 560 -17.05 -13.28 -0.06
CA HIS A 560 -16.24 -12.32 -0.83
C HIS A 560 -16.63 -12.37 -2.31
N VAL A 561 -16.77 -13.56 -2.88
CA VAL A 561 -17.27 -13.74 -4.26
C VAL A 561 -18.78 -13.42 -4.34
N ALA A 562 -19.61 -13.80 -3.37
CA ALA A 562 -21.04 -13.50 -3.40
C ALA A 562 -21.35 -12.00 -3.34
N GLY A 563 -20.58 -11.22 -2.56
CA GLY A 563 -20.71 -9.76 -2.51
C GLY A 563 -20.18 -9.08 -3.78
N LEU A 564 -19.09 -9.60 -4.38
CA LEU A 564 -18.65 -9.18 -5.72
C LEU A 564 -19.76 -9.43 -6.76
N VAL A 565 -20.35 -10.62 -6.77
CA VAL A 565 -21.48 -10.96 -7.64
C VAL A 565 -22.69 -10.05 -7.38
N ALA A 566 -23.02 -9.72 -6.13
CA ALA A 566 -24.10 -8.79 -5.80
C ALA A 566 -23.85 -7.37 -6.33
N GLY A 567 -22.64 -6.82 -6.14
CA GLY A 567 -22.24 -5.54 -6.74
C GLY A 567 -22.33 -5.54 -8.27
N PHE A 568 -21.85 -6.61 -8.90
CA PHE A 568 -21.88 -6.78 -10.35
C PHE A 568 -23.32 -6.89 -10.91
N ILE A 569 -24.21 -7.56 -10.17
CA ILE A 569 -25.65 -7.60 -10.49
C ILE A 569 -26.29 -6.21 -10.34
N GLY A 570 -25.89 -5.42 -9.33
CA GLY A 570 -26.32 -4.03 -9.18
C GLY A 570 -25.94 -3.16 -10.39
N HIS A 571 -24.66 -3.15 -10.75
CA HIS A 571 -24.12 -2.30 -11.82
C HIS A 571 -24.60 -2.72 -13.22
N PHE A 572 -24.62 -4.03 -13.52
CA PHE A 572 -24.84 -4.53 -14.88
C PHE A 572 -26.13 -5.33 -15.08
N ASN A 573 -26.60 -6.05 -14.04
CA ASN A 573 -27.75 -6.97 -14.10
C ASN A 573 -27.69 -7.93 -15.32
N PHE A 574 -26.52 -8.55 -15.53
CA PHE A 574 -26.32 -9.57 -16.56
C PHE A 574 -26.86 -10.94 -16.13
N PRO A 575 -27.12 -11.87 -17.08
CA PRO A 575 -27.46 -13.26 -16.77
C PRO A 575 -26.41 -13.95 -15.88
N ALA A 576 -26.83 -14.90 -15.04
CA ALA A 576 -25.96 -15.54 -14.04
C ALA A 576 -24.67 -16.13 -14.63
N TRP A 577 -24.78 -16.77 -15.79
CA TRP A 577 -23.64 -17.34 -16.51
C TRP A 577 -22.76 -16.28 -17.19
N ALA A 578 -23.31 -15.14 -17.63
CA ALA A 578 -22.53 -14.00 -18.11
C ALA A 578 -21.78 -13.29 -16.98
N THR A 579 -22.41 -13.15 -15.81
CA THR A 579 -21.78 -12.66 -14.57
C THR A 579 -20.61 -13.56 -14.15
N LYS A 580 -20.80 -14.89 -14.12
CA LYS A 580 -19.71 -15.85 -13.87
C LYS A 580 -18.60 -15.73 -14.93
N ALA A 581 -18.94 -15.64 -16.22
CA ALA A 581 -17.97 -15.49 -17.31
C ALA A 581 -17.10 -14.23 -17.17
N VAL A 582 -17.69 -13.07 -16.87
CA VAL A 582 -16.94 -11.81 -16.73
C VAL A 582 -16.02 -11.81 -15.52
N ILE A 583 -16.48 -12.33 -14.37
CA ILE A 583 -15.65 -12.42 -13.17
C ILE A 583 -14.47 -13.38 -13.41
N VAL A 584 -14.72 -14.55 -14.01
CA VAL A 584 -13.68 -15.53 -14.36
C VAL A 584 -12.73 -15.01 -15.45
N ALA A 585 -13.19 -14.17 -16.37
CA ALA A 585 -12.32 -13.48 -17.34
C ALA A 585 -11.39 -12.45 -16.65
N ASN A 586 -11.80 -11.89 -15.51
CA ASN A 586 -11.06 -10.86 -14.78
C ASN A 586 -10.17 -11.37 -13.64
N THR A 587 -10.14 -12.67 -13.34
CA THR A 587 -9.28 -13.22 -12.28
C THR A 587 -7.78 -13.04 -12.53
N ILE A 588 -7.05 -12.85 -11.42
CA ILE A 588 -5.60 -12.75 -11.36
C ILE A 588 -5.01 -14.15 -11.16
N ASN A 589 -4.09 -14.56 -12.02
CA ASN A 589 -3.35 -15.81 -11.85
C ASN A 589 -2.31 -15.66 -10.72
N ILE A 590 -2.44 -16.47 -9.67
CA ILE A 590 -1.55 -16.45 -8.48
C ILE A 590 -0.38 -17.44 -8.56
N GLY A 591 -0.19 -18.10 -9.71
CA GLY A 591 0.97 -18.97 -9.99
C GLY A 591 0.83 -20.45 -9.60
N ASP A 592 -0.35 -20.89 -9.19
CA ASP A 592 -0.64 -22.28 -8.80
C ASP A 592 -1.31 -23.09 -9.95
N THR A 593 -1.58 -24.39 -9.76
CA THR A 593 -2.31 -25.22 -10.73
C THR A 593 -3.80 -24.89 -10.76
N SER A 594 -4.50 -25.17 -11.87
CA SER A 594 -5.95 -24.93 -11.98
C SER A 594 -6.79 -25.78 -11.02
N ALA A 595 -6.31 -26.95 -10.60
CA ALA A 595 -6.91 -27.74 -9.52
C ALA A 595 -6.82 -27.05 -8.15
N ASN A 596 -5.94 -26.07 -7.98
CA ASN A 596 -5.72 -25.35 -6.73
C ASN A 596 -6.35 -23.95 -6.74
N GLN A 597 -6.10 -23.15 -7.78
CA GLN A 597 -6.58 -21.76 -7.88
C GLN A 597 -7.82 -21.59 -8.77
N GLY A 598 -8.28 -22.64 -9.45
CA GLY A 598 -9.26 -22.51 -10.53
C GLY A 598 -8.69 -21.67 -11.68
N CYS A 599 -9.45 -20.66 -12.10
CA CYS A 599 -9.00 -19.60 -13.01
C CYS A 599 -8.20 -18.49 -12.31
N GLY A 600 -8.02 -18.56 -10.99
CA GLY A 600 -7.24 -17.63 -10.18
C GLY A 600 -8.06 -16.82 -9.18
N LYS A 601 -7.40 -15.85 -8.54
CA LYS A 601 -8.03 -14.99 -7.53
C LYS A 601 -8.99 -14.00 -8.17
N VAL A 602 -10.17 -13.81 -7.59
CA VAL A 602 -11.09 -12.75 -8.04
C VAL A 602 -10.53 -11.35 -7.78
N ASP A 603 -10.92 -10.39 -8.63
CA ASP A 603 -10.76 -8.97 -8.35
C ASP A 603 -12.06 -8.25 -8.72
N ALA A 604 -12.65 -7.59 -7.74
CA ALA A 604 -13.93 -6.92 -7.85
C ALA A 604 -13.85 -5.67 -8.72
N PHE A 605 -12.76 -4.90 -8.60
CA PHE A 605 -12.59 -3.66 -9.34
C PHE A 605 -12.36 -3.90 -10.83
N LEU A 606 -11.49 -4.85 -11.20
CA LEU A 606 -11.28 -5.27 -12.59
C LEU A 606 -12.54 -5.86 -13.22
N SER A 607 -13.32 -6.63 -12.45
CA SER A 607 -14.60 -7.16 -12.91
C SER A 607 -15.61 -6.04 -13.25
N HIS A 608 -15.46 -4.82 -12.73
CA HIS A 608 -16.33 -3.68 -13.03
C HIS A 608 -15.69 -2.64 -13.98
N PHE A 609 -14.36 -2.52 -14.01
CA PHE A 609 -13.66 -1.39 -14.63
C PHE A 609 -12.46 -1.76 -15.51
N ASN A 610 -12.51 -1.26 -16.75
CA ASN A 610 -11.44 -1.32 -17.74
C ASN A 610 -10.28 -0.39 -17.36
N THR A 611 -9.30 -0.87 -16.57
CA THR A 611 -8.18 -0.06 -16.07
C THR A 611 -6.79 -0.55 -16.49
N ASP A 612 -6.60 -1.85 -16.68
CA ASP A 612 -5.37 -2.45 -17.24
C ASP A 612 -5.56 -2.98 -18.68
N GLY A 613 -6.66 -2.61 -19.33
CA GLY A 613 -7.04 -3.15 -20.63
C GLY A 613 -8.53 -2.92 -20.90
N TRP A 614 -9.20 -3.92 -21.46
CA TRP A 614 -10.67 -3.94 -21.57
C TRP A 614 -11.24 -5.35 -21.51
N TRP A 615 -12.49 -5.47 -21.05
CA TRP A 615 -13.30 -6.66 -21.26
C TRP A 615 -14.63 -6.35 -21.94
N HIS A 616 -15.23 -7.38 -22.55
CA HIS A 616 -16.58 -7.35 -23.12
C HIS A 616 -17.19 -8.76 -23.02
N VAL A 617 -18.52 -8.87 -23.07
CA VAL A 617 -19.23 -10.15 -22.98
C VAL A 617 -20.43 -10.19 -23.93
N TRP A 618 -20.65 -11.35 -24.55
CA TRP A 618 -21.80 -11.64 -25.39
C TRP A 618 -22.51 -12.88 -24.85
N TRP A 619 -23.84 -12.90 -24.87
CA TRP A 619 -24.63 -14.06 -24.45
C TRP A 619 -25.78 -14.33 -25.42
N TRP A 620 -25.90 -15.59 -25.84
CA TRP A 620 -26.96 -16.09 -26.73
C TRP A 620 -27.34 -17.51 -26.28
N GLY A 621 -27.97 -18.29 -27.17
CA GLY A 621 -28.04 -19.74 -27.02
C GLY A 621 -27.91 -20.42 -28.38
N ASN A 622 -27.20 -21.54 -28.41
CA ASN A 622 -27.16 -22.42 -29.58
C ASN A 622 -28.38 -23.34 -29.56
N GLY A 623 -28.77 -23.84 -30.74
CA GLY A 623 -29.69 -24.96 -30.89
C GLY A 623 -29.02 -26.31 -30.62
N GLY A 624 -29.55 -27.35 -31.27
CA GLY A 624 -29.07 -28.73 -31.11
C GLY A 624 -27.65 -29.00 -31.61
N THR A 625 -27.23 -30.27 -31.43
CA THR A 625 -25.93 -30.80 -31.88
C THR A 625 -25.55 -30.32 -33.29
N GLY A 626 -24.39 -29.68 -33.42
CA GLY A 626 -23.87 -29.13 -34.67
C GLY A 626 -24.14 -27.65 -34.92
N ASP A 627 -24.91 -26.96 -34.07
CA ASP A 627 -25.07 -25.50 -34.19
C ASP A 627 -23.77 -24.75 -33.84
N LEU A 628 -23.52 -23.66 -34.55
CA LEU A 628 -22.28 -22.88 -34.50
C LEU A 628 -22.59 -21.39 -34.57
N ARG A 629 -22.32 -20.67 -33.49
CA ARG A 629 -22.43 -19.21 -33.46
C ARG A 629 -21.07 -18.55 -33.36
N THR A 630 -20.89 -17.46 -34.10
CA THR A 630 -19.64 -16.70 -34.15
C THR A 630 -19.79 -15.31 -33.55
N VAL A 631 -18.81 -14.88 -32.76
CA VAL A 631 -18.68 -13.52 -32.23
C VAL A 631 -17.38 -12.93 -32.75
N ASP A 632 -17.47 -11.80 -33.45
CA ASP A 632 -16.30 -11.09 -33.98
C ASP A 632 -15.96 -9.90 -33.08
N PHE A 633 -14.68 -9.70 -32.77
CA PHE A 633 -14.19 -8.52 -32.07
C PHE A 633 -12.84 -8.06 -32.65
N ASN A 634 -12.56 -6.75 -32.56
CA ASN A 634 -11.26 -6.20 -32.88
C ASN A 634 -10.40 -6.10 -31.61
N LEU A 635 -9.15 -6.56 -31.68
CA LEU A 635 -8.13 -6.28 -30.68
C LEU A 635 -7.29 -5.08 -31.18
N PRO A 636 -7.51 -3.85 -30.67
CA PRO A 636 -7.00 -2.63 -31.32
C PRO A 636 -5.48 -2.41 -31.17
N GLN A 637 -4.85 -3.06 -30.20
CA GLN A 637 -3.40 -3.07 -30.01
C GLN A 637 -2.95 -4.38 -29.35
N ASN A 638 -1.67 -4.72 -29.44
CA ASN A 638 -1.13 -5.96 -28.87
C ASN A 638 -1.43 -6.07 -27.37
N ALA A 639 -2.00 -7.20 -26.95
CA ALA A 639 -2.27 -7.53 -25.55
C ALA A 639 -1.20 -8.47 -25.00
N SER A 640 -0.78 -8.25 -23.76
CA SER A 640 0.13 -9.17 -23.06
C SER A 640 -0.57 -10.44 -22.62
N MET A 641 -1.87 -10.35 -22.31
CA MET A 641 -2.78 -11.48 -22.16
C MET A 641 -4.11 -11.16 -22.86
N LEU A 642 -4.59 -12.08 -23.68
CA LEU A 642 -5.96 -12.16 -24.15
C LEU A 642 -6.58 -13.43 -23.55
N ARG A 643 -7.59 -13.28 -22.69
CA ARG A 643 -8.37 -14.39 -22.15
C ARG A 643 -9.76 -14.38 -22.75
N VAL A 644 -10.26 -15.56 -23.11
CA VAL A 644 -11.64 -15.79 -23.55
C VAL A 644 -12.23 -16.89 -22.68
N VAL A 645 -13.40 -16.63 -22.09
CA VAL A 645 -14.07 -17.53 -21.14
C VAL A 645 -15.50 -17.77 -21.61
N LEU A 646 -15.81 -19.01 -21.97
CA LEU A 646 -17.18 -19.49 -22.18
C LEU A 646 -17.74 -20.01 -20.86
N VAL A 647 -18.98 -19.65 -20.52
CA VAL A 647 -19.75 -20.27 -19.42
C VAL A 647 -21.16 -20.54 -19.90
N TYR A 648 -21.69 -21.73 -19.59
CA TYR A 648 -23.07 -22.09 -19.88
C TYR A 648 -23.78 -22.77 -18.69
N PRO A 649 -25.07 -22.48 -18.46
CA PRO A 649 -25.90 -23.22 -17.52
C PRO A 649 -26.36 -24.53 -18.15
N ASP A 650 -25.47 -25.52 -18.15
CA ASP A 650 -25.82 -26.89 -18.54
C ASP A 650 -26.96 -27.43 -17.65
N ALA A 651 -27.76 -28.33 -18.21
CA ALA A 651 -28.93 -28.87 -17.54
C ALA A 651 -28.55 -29.82 -16.37
N PRO A 652 -29.42 -30.00 -15.35
CA PRO A 652 -29.09 -30.72 -14.12
C PRO A 652 -28.47 -32.10 -14.36
N ALA A 653 -27.35 -32.39 -13.70
CA ALA A 653 -26.59 -33.63 -13.90
C ALA A 653 -27.44 -34.93 -13.79
N PRO A 654 -27.08 -36.01 -14.52
CA PRO A 654 -27.80 -37.29 -14.41
C PRO A 654 -27.53 -37.95 -13.06
N SER A 655 -28.59 -38.36 -12.35
CA SER A 655 -28.49 -38.97 -11.01
C SER A 655 -27.55 -40.20 -11.02
N GLY A 656 -26.55 -40.19 -10.12
CA GLY A 656 -25.57 -41.27 -9.99
C GLY A 656 -24.66 -41.52 -11.21
N GLY A 657 -24.59 -40.59 -12.17
CA GLY A 657 -23.78 -40.73 -13.39
C GLY A 657 -22.26 -40.64 -13.14
N SER A 658 -21.48 -41.17 -14.08
CA SER A 658 -20.00 -41.06 -14.06
C SER A 658 -19.46 -39.76 -14.69
N ILE A 659 -20.34 -38.94 -15.25
CA ILE A 659 -20.06 -37.63 -15.85
C ILE A 659 -21.24 -36.71 -15.48
N ALA A 660 -20.97 -35.52 -14.99
CA ALA A 660 -22.03 -34.56 -14.66
C ALA A 660 -22.54 -33.81 -15.90
N LEU A 661 -21.66 -33.49 -16.86
CA LEU A 661 -21.98 -32.73 -18.07
C LEU A 661 -23.02 -33.46 -18.95
N LYS A 662 -24.01 -32.71 -19.44
CA LYS A 662 -25.03 -33.19 -20.38
C LYS A 662 -24.85 -32.55 -21.75
N ASN A 663 -24.91 -31.23 -21.85
CA ASN A 663 -24.64 -30.50 -23.09
C ASN A 663 -23.15 -30.15 -23.16
N ASP A 664 -22.56 -30.36 -24.34
CA ASP A 664 -21.13 -30.26 -24.60
C ASP A 664 -20.91 -29.15 -25.63
N LEU A 665 -20.33 -28.02 -25.19
CA LEU A 665 -20.11 -26.82 -26.00
C LEU A 665 -18.62 -26.44 -26.03
N ASP A 666 -18.01 -26.57 -27.20
CA ASP A 666 -16.64 -26.13 -27.48
C ASP A 666 -16.57 -24.61 -27.70
N ILE A 667 -15.47 -23.97 -27.29
CA ILE A 667 -15.04 -22.66 -27.78
C ILE A 667 -13.79 -22.74 -28.66
N TYR A 668 -13.91 -22.16 -29.85
CA TYR A 668 -12.81 -21.93 -30.78
C TYR A 668 -12.51 -20.42 -30.92
N LEU A 669 -11.26 -20.07 -31.18
CA LEU A 669 -10.83 -18.71 -31.50
C LEU A 669 -9.88 -18.72 -32.71
N ASP A 670 -10.17 -17.89 -33.72
CA ASP A 670 -9.23 -17.53 -34.78
C ASP A 670 -8.78 -16.07 -34.61
N LYS A 671 -7.56 -15.78 -35.06
CA LYS A 671 -7.23 -14.47 -35.63
C LYS A 671 -7.54 -14.46 -37.14
N ALA A 672 -7.91 -13.31 -37.70
CA ALA A 672 -8.15 -13.19 -39.15
C ALA A 672 -6.89 -13.54 -39.98
N PRO A 673 -7.00 -14.33 -41.06
CA PRO A 673 -8.22 -14.84 -41.69
C PRO A 673 -8.80 -16.08 -40.99
N TYR A 674 -10.12 -16.07 -40.77
CA TYR A 674 -10.83 -17.10 -39.99
C TYR A 674 -10.97 -18.44 -40.73
N SER A 675 -10.88 -19.53 -39.97
CA SER A 675 -11.16 -20.90 -40.42
C SER A 675 -12.67 -21.19 -40.48
N SER A 676 -13.08 -22.22 -41.23
CA SER A 676 -14.49 -22.58 -41.43
C SER A 676 -14.99 -23.64 -40.45
N GLY A 677 -16.19 -23.48 -39.91
CA GLY A 677 -16.82 -24.48 -39.03
C GLY A 677 -16.24 -24.51 -37.62
N ALA A 678 -16.44 -25.63 -36.91
CA ALA A 678 -15.85 -25.93 -35.60
C ALA A 678 -14.35 -26.23 -35.74
N SER A 679 -13.56 -25.15 -35.83
CA SER A 679 -12.10 -25.15 -35.86
C SER A 679 -11.59 -23.77 -35.43
N GLY A 680 -10.32 -23.67 -35.03
CA GLY A 680 -9.71 -22.41 -34.58
C GLY A 680 -8.19 -22.50 -34.52
N GLU A 681 -7.51 -21.35 -34.52
CA GLU A 681 -6.08 -21.23 -34.16
C GLU A 681 -5.84 -21.61 -32.69
N TRP A 682 -6.83 -21.33 -31.82
CA TRP A 682 -6.92 -21.82 -30.44
C TRP A 682 -8.30 -22.44 -30.17
N ALA A 683 -8.37 -23.37 -29.22
CA ALA A 683 -9.62 -23.98 -28.77
C ALA A 683 -9.55 -24.45 -27.31
N SER A 684 -10.71 -24.54 -26.66
CA SER A 684 -11.00 -25.51 -25.60
C SER A 684 -12.03 -26.50 -26.14
N LEU A 685 -11.96 -27.75 -25.65
CA LEU A 685 -12.68 -28.93 -26.17
C LEU A 685 -13.03 -29.88 -24.99
N SER A 686 -13.45 -29.32 -23.86
CA SER A 686 -13.68 -30.05 -22.62
C SER A 686 -15.09 -30.65 -22.59
N SER A 687 -15.17 -31.91 -23.01
CA SER A 687 -16.34 -32.79 -22.80
C SER A 687 -16.70 -33.06 -21.32
N ARG A 688 -16.29 -32.19 -20.40
CA ARG A 688 -16.53 -32.23 -18.95
C ARG A 688 -16.91 -30.86 -18.40
N ASP A 689 -16.21 -29.78 -18.77
CA ASP A 689 -16.40 -28.47 -18.14
C ASP A 689 -17.51 -27.65 -18.83
N ASN A 690 -18.41 -27.07 -18.03
CA ASN A 690 -19.34 -26.02 -18.48
C ASN A 690 -18.73 -24.60 -18.40
N VAL A 691 -17.42 -24.54 -18.17
CA VAL A 691 -16.58 -23.33 -18.10
C VAL A 691 -15.33 -23.60 -18.92
N GLU A 692 -15.22 -23.02 -20.11
CA GLU A 692 -14.06 -23.21 -20.98
C GLU A 692 -13.21 -21.94 -21.07
N VAL A 693 -11.89 -22.09 -21.12
CA VAL A 693 -10.95 -20.96 -21.03
C VAL A 693 -9.81 -21.09 -22.05
N ILE A 694 -9.75 -20.14 -22.98
CA ILE A 694 -8.59 -19.88 -23.82
C ILE A 694 -7.81 -18.71 -23.20
N THR A 695 -6.51 -18.88 -22.94
CA THR A 695 -5.61 -17.79 -22.54
C THR A 695 -4.40 -17.73 -23.48
N ILE A 696 -4.20 -16.58 -24.12
CA ILE A 696 -3.14 -16.33 -25.10
C ILE A 696 -2.25 -15.21 -24.57
N TYR A 697 -0.97 -15.50 -24.36
CA TYR A 697 0.01 -14.50 -23.99
C TYR A 697 0.63 -13.86 -25.25
N ASN A 698 0.83 -12.53 -25.22
CA ASN A 698 1.33 -11.73 -26.34
C ASN A 698 0.44 -11.78 -27.60
N ALA A 699 -0.89 -11.74 -27.43
CA ALA A 699 -1.86 -11.68 -28.53
C ALA A 699 -1.68 -10.40 -29.37
N GLY A 700 -1.31 -10.55 -30.64
CA GLY A 700 -1.07 -9.41 -31.53
C GLY A 700 -2.35 -8.78 -32.08
N ALA A 701 -2.36 -7.45 -32.24
CA ALA A 701 -3.49 -6.66 -32.73
C ALA A 701 -4.10 -7.16 -34.05
N GLY A 702 -5.41 -6.97 -34.24
CA GLY A 702 -6.17 -7.36 -35.41
C GLY A 702 -7.57 -7.88 -35.07
N ASP A 703 -8.29 -8.36 -36.08
CA ASP A 703 -9.64 -8.91 -35.90
C ASP A 703 -9.59 -10.38 -35.47
N TYR A 704 -10.45 -10.74 -34.53
CA TYR A 704 -10.57 -12.06 -33.93
C TYR A 704 -12.02 -12.56 -34.04
N ARG A 705 -12.17 -13.88 -34.23
CA ARG A 705 -13.47 -14.57 -34.27
C ARG A 705 -13.51 -15.68 -33.24
N ILE A 706 -14.37 -15.53 -32.26
CA ILE A 706 -14.84 -16.60 -31.38
C ILE A 706 -15.88 -17.42 -32.12
N LYS A 707 -15.91 -18.72 -31.85
CA LYS A 707 -16.98 -19.63 -32.28
C LYS A 707 -17.38 -20.51 -31.10
N VAL A 708 -18.66 -20.46 -30.73
CA VAL A 708 -19.25 -21.35 -29.72
C VAL A 708 -20.02 -22.43 -30.49
N TYR A 709 -19.59 -23.68 -30.35
CA TYR A 709 -20.08 -24.82 -31.10
C TYR A 709 -20.74 -25.84 -30.17
N THR A 710 -21.94 -26.31 -30.52
CA THR A 710 -22.61 -27.37 -29.76
C THR A 710 -22.11 -28.73 -30.24
N TYR A 711 -21.04 -29.25 -29.62
CA TYR A 711 -20.50 -30.57 -29.91
C TYR A 711 -21.52 -31.68 -29.65
N ALA A 712 -22.27 -31.59 -28.54
CA ALA A 712 -23.42 -32.45 -28.27
C ALA A 712 -24.50 -31.74 -27.44
N GLN A 713 -25.70 -31.58 -28.01
CA GLN A 713 -26.91 -31.27 -27.24
C GLN A 713 -27.57 -32.60 -26.86
N ASN A 714 -27.54 -32.97 -25.59
CA ASN A 714 -28.16 -34.19 -25.08
C ASN A 714 -29.42 -33.91 -24.24
N GLU A 715 -29.63 -32.67 -23.77
CA GLU A 715 -30.86 -32.26 -23.08
C GLU A 715 -31.30 -30.84 -23.48
N GLY A 716 -32.62 -30.64 -23.61
CA GLY A 716 -33.20 -29.37 -24.08
C GLY A 716 -33.06 -29.13 -25.58
N SER A 717 -33.85 -28.20 -26.12
CA SER A 717 -33.83 -27.81 -27.53
C SER A 717 -32.80 -26.71 -27.86
N SER A 718 -32.23 -26.08 -26.85
CA SER A 718 -31.18 -25.07 -26.96
C SER A 718 -30.36 -24.97 -25.66
N GLN A 719 -29.07 -24.69 -25.79
CA GLN A 719 -28.19 -24.37 -24.67
C GLN A 719 -27.87 -22.88 -24.67
N ALA A 720 -28.29 -22.16 -23.63
CA ALA A 720 -27.87 -20.78 -23.37
C ALA A 720 -26.38 -20.74 -23.01
N TRP A 721 -25.67 -19.66 -23.35
CA TRP A 721 -24.26 -19.48 -23.04
C TRP A 721 -23.87 -18.00 -22.98
N ALA A 722 -22.70 -17.71 -22.41
CA ALA A 722 -22.05 -16.41 -22.47
C ALA A 722 -20.54 -16.59 -22.71
N VAL A 723 -19.97 -15.74 -23.54
CA VAL A 723 -18.52 -15.65 -23.74
C VAL A 723 -18.03 -14.26 -23.34
N ALA A 724 -17.11 -14.22 -22.38
CA ALA A 724 -16.42 -13.01 -21.95
C ALA A 724 -15.00 -12.99 -22.53
N VAL A 725 -14.59 -11.84 -23.07
CA VAL A 725 -13.22 -11.55 -23.52
C VAL A 725 -12.61 -10.53 -22.58
N ARG A 726 -11.35 -10.76 -22.17
CA ARG A 726 -10.51 -9.74 -21.53
C ARG A 726 -9.18 -9.62 -22.28
N ALA A 727 -8.86 -8.42 -22.73
CA ALA A 727 -7.54 -8.05 -23.22
C ALA A 727 -6.82 -7.19 -22.17
N VAL A 728 -5.57 -7.52 -21.85
CA VAL A 728 -4.70 -6.78 -20.92
C VAL A 728 -3.56 -6.12 -21.68
N TYR A 729 -3.25 -4.88 -21.33
CA TYR A 729 -2.16 -4.08 -21.87
C TYR A 729 -1.11 -3.81 -20.79
N GLY A 730 0.16 -3.69 -21.16
CA GLY A 730 1.25 -3.62 -20.17
C GLY A 730 1.66 -5.00 -19.64
N ALA A 731 2.55 -5.07 -18.64
CA ALA A 731 3.08 -6.35 -18.17
C ALA A 731 2.20 -6.97 -17.08
N VAL A 732 1.71 -8.21 -17.29
CA VAL A 732 0.93 -8.99 -16.31
C VAL A 732 1.67 -9.30 -15.01
N ASN A 733 2.99 -9.11 -15.02
CA ASN A 733 3.87 -9.09 -13.84
C ASN A 733 4.33 -7.64 -13.63
N PRO A 734 3.57 -6.80 -12.91
CA PRO A 734 3.82 -5.36 -12.84
C PRO A 734 4.90 -5.03 -11.80
N ASN A 735 5.88 -4.20 -12.17
CA ASN A 735 6.80 -3.65 -11.18
C ASN A 735 6.03 -2.86 -10.11
N ILE A 736 6.47 -3.00 -8.85
CA ILE A 736 5.99 -2.19 -7.73
C ILE A 736 6.88 -0.97 -7.57
N THR A 737 6.38 0.19 -8.00
CA THR A 737 6.98 1.48 -7.68
C THR A 737 6.61 1.84 -6.24
N GLN A 738 7.62 2.24 -5.45
CA GLN A 738 7.43 2.62 -4.05
C GLN A 738 8.12 3.94 -3.71
N VAL A 739 7.49 4.72 -2.83
CA VAL A 739 8.04 5.96 -2.26
C VAL A 739 8.07 5.81 -0.75
N PHE A 740 9.18 6.18 -0.10
CA PHE A 740 9.30 6.14 1.35
C PHE A 740 9.74 7.50 1.89
N GLN A 741 8.83 8.13 2.63
CA GLN A 741 9.02 9.44 3.22
C GLN A 741 9.39 9.27 4.70
N THR A 742 10.52 9.85 5.09
CA THR A 742 11.02 9.88 6.47
C THR A 742 11.49 11.30 6.81
N PRO A 743 11.45 11.74 8.08
CA PRO A 743 12.21 12.90 8.50
C PRO A 743 13.71 12.67 8.29
N VAL A 744 14.48 13.75 8.08
CA VAL A 744 15.95 13.70 7.98
C VAL A 744 16.57 13.51 9.37
N ALA A 745 16.09 14.28 10.34
CA ALA A 745 16.48 14.18 11.74
C ALA A 745 15.29 14.41 12.69
N VAL A 746 15.40 13.89 13.91
CA VAL A 746 14.36 13.88 14.95
C VAL A 746 14.98 13.90 16.34
N LYS A 747 14.24 14.40 17.34
CA LYS A 747 14.71 14.41 18.74
C LYS A 747 14.53 13.06 19.44
N PRO A 748 15.43 12.69 20.37
CA PRO A 748 15.24 11.58 21.29
C PRO A 748 13.89 11.66 22.02
N ASN A 749 13.20 10.54 22.05
CA ASN A 749 11.92 10.30 22.71
C ASN A 749 10.74 11.16 22.21
N VAL A 750 10.89 11.82 21.05
CA VAL A 750 9.79 12.41 20.29
C VAL A 750 9.31 11.41 19.24
N ASP A 751 7.99 11.38 19.03
CA ASP A 751 7.34 10.51 18.05
C ASP A 751 7.30 11.17 16.67
N PHE A 752 7.46 10.38 15.62
CA PHE A 752 7.46 10.85 14.24
C PHE A 752 6.92 9.79 13.28
N ASP A 753 6.28 10.22 12.21
CA ASP A 753 5.75 9.32 11.20
C ASP A 753 6.76 9.06 10.07
N VAL A 754 6.80 7.81 9.61
CA VAL A 754 7.40 7.41 8.34
C VAL A 754 6.31 6.82 7.43
N THR A 755 6.25 7.24 6.18
CA THR A 755 5.16 6.86 5.26
C THR A 755 5.70 6.09 4.07
N GLY A 756 5.26 4.84 3.93
CA GLY A 756 5.50 4.00 2.76
C GLY A 756 4.31 4.00 1.81
N TRP A 757 4.55 4.33 0.55
CA TRP A 757 3.58 4.30 -0.54
C TRP A 757 3.94 3.21 -1.55
N ALA A 758 2.95 2.44 -2.02
CA ALA A 758 3.09 1.44 -3.06
C ALA A 758 2.13 1.70 -4.23
N ARG A 759 2.59 1.47 -5.47
CA ARG A 759 1.81 1.54 -6.71
C ARG A 759 2.23 0.44 -7.67
N ALA A 760 1.25 -0.06 -8.43
CA ALA A 760 1.49 -0.90 -9.61
C ALA A 760 1.47 -0.06 -10.90
N ASP A 761 2.42 -0.32 -11.81
CA ASP A 761 2.64 0.57 -12.96
C ASP A 761 1.95 0.16 -14.27
N SER A 762 1.57 -1.11 -14.45
CA SER A 762 1.04 -1.58 -15.75
C SER A 762 -0.03 -2.67 -15.74
N PHE A 763 -0.26 -3.31 -14.59
CA PHE A 763 -1.30 -4.31 -14.36
C PHE A 763 -1.63 -4.31 -12.86
N VAL A 764 -2.68 -5.00 -12.41
CA VAL A 764 -2.92 -5.18 -10.98
C VAL A 764 -1.77 -5.94 -10.30
N ALA A 765 -1.22 -5.36 -9.24
CA ALA A 765 -0.35 -6.08 -8.32
C ALA A 765 -1.21 -6.82 -7.29
N SER A 766 -1.08 -8.15 -7.23
CA SER A 766 -1.80 -9.00 -6.29
C SER A 766 -1.09 -9.08 -4.95
N GLY A 767 -1.85 -9.01 -3.86
CA GLY A 767 -1.38 -9.36 -2.51
C GLY A 767 -0.22 -8.50 -2.02
N VAL A 768 -0.39 -7.17 -2.00
CA VAL A 768 0.71 -6.22 -1.86
C VAL A 768 1.09 -6.01 -0.39
N TYR A 769 1.84 -6.96 0.18
CA TYR A 769 2.36 -6.88 1.54
C TYR A 769 3.44 -5.79 1.67
N GLY A 770 3.15 -4.76 2.46
CA GLY A 770 4.10 -3.71 2.82
C GLY A 770 4.59 -3.88 4.26
N ASP A 771 5.89 -3.78 4.49
CA ASP A 771 6.47 -3.79 5.85
C ASP A 771 7.59 -2.76 6.03
N ILE A 772 7.69 -2.22 7.25
CA ILE A 772 8.99 -1.78 7.76
C ILE A 772 9.76 -2.98 8.30
N SER A 773 11.02 -3.07 7.90
CA SER A 773 11.98 -4.03 8.40
C SER A 773 13.32 -3.34 8.63
N PHE A 774 14.28 -4.07 9.23
CA PHE A 774 15.63 -3.55 9.49
C PHE A 774 15.65 -2.26 10.34
N LEU A 775 14.77 -2.17 11.34
CA LEU A 775 14.82 -1.10 12.35
C LEU A 775 16.15 -1.16 13.10
N THR A 776 16.95 -0.10 12.97
CA THR A 776 18.24 0.00 13.67
C THR A 776 18.04 0.18 15.17
N SER A 777 18.93 -0.40 15.99
CA SER A 777 18.87 -0.25 17.45
C SER A 777 18.82 1.22 17.87
N GLY A 778 17.78 1.58 18.63
CA GLY A 778 17.42 2.97 18.93
C GLY A 778 16.21 3.51 18.17
N LEU A 779 15.53 2.70 17.35
CA LEU A 779 14.16 2.98 16.89
C LEU A 779 13.18 2.01 17.57
N ALA A 780 12.12 2.56 18.17
CA ALA A 780 10.94 1.84 18.63
C ALA A 780 9.76 2.10 17.69
N LEU A 781 8.88 1.12 17.52
CA LEU A 781 7.61 1.24 16.82
C LEU A 781 6.49 1.50 17.84
N ASN A 782 5.75 2.59 17.68
CA ASN A 782 4.59 2.90 18.52
C ASN A 782 3.30 2.35 17.90
N SER A 783 3.07 2.60 16.60
CA SER A 783 1.96 2.00 15.86
C SER A 783 2.11 2.08 14.34
N MET A 784 1.34 1.28 13.62
CA MET A 784 1.09 1.40 12.18
C MET A 784 -0.34 1.85 11.91
N THR A 785 -0.53 2.70 10.91
CA THR A 785 -1.81 3.11 10.36
C THR A 785 -1.90 2.68 8.90
N TYR A 786 -2.93 1.89 8.58
CA TYR A 786 -3.31 1.55 7.21
C TYR A 786 -4.19 2.67 6.62
N VAL A 787 -3.97 3.04 5.36
CA VAL A 787 -4.80 4.01 4.64
C VAL A 787 -5.34 3.37 3.36
N ARG A 788 -6.67 3.42 3.19
CA ARG A 788 -7.37 2.93 1.99
C ARG A 788 -8.45 3.92 1.53
N TYR A 789 -9.09 3.61 0.42
CA TYR A 789 -10.18 4.42 -0.14
C TYR A 789 -11.52 4.15 0.58
N ALA A 790 -12.29 5.22 0.83
CA ALA A 790 -13.55 5.16 1.56
C ALA A 790 -14.77 5.31 0.62
N PRO A 791 -15.97 4.79 0.98
CA PRO A 791 -17.17 4.83 0.12
C PRO A 791 -17.73 6.24 -0.17
N ASN A 792 -17.18 7.28 0.47
CA ASN A 792 -17.57 8.68 0.33
C ASN A 792 -16.61 9.50 -0.57
N GLY A 793 -15.63 8.87 -1.20
CA GLY A 793 -14.62 9.53 -2.05
C GLY A 793 -13.40 10.08 -1.31
N ALA A 794 -13.30 9.90 0.01
CA ALA A 794 -12.13 10.25 0.82
C ALA A 794 -11.18 9.05 1.02
N GLU A 795 -10.10 9.27 1.77
CA GLU A 795 -9.32 8.20 2.39
C GLU A 795 -9.87 7.89 3.79
N GLU A 796 -9.80 6.62 4.21
CA GLU A 796 -10.04 6.19 5.59
C GLU A 796 -8.80 5.49 6.17
N SER A 797 -8.56 5.73 7.46
CA SER A 797 -7.32 5.37 8.16
C SER A 797 -7.61 4.51 9.39
N PHE A 798 -6.87 3.40 9.54
CA PHE A 798 -7.03 2.46 10.65
C PHE A 798 -5.71 2.28 11.40
N ASN A 799 -5.65 2.68 12.67
CA ASN A 799 -4.51 2.34 13.51
C ASN A 799 -4.59 0.86 13.91
N LEU A 800 -3.53 0.11 13.63
CA LEU A 800 -3.45 -1.34 13.84
C LEU A 800 -2.49 -1.71 14.99
N GLY A 801 -2.13 -0.74 15.84
CA GLY A 801 -1.15 -0.95 16.91
C GLY A 801 0.24 -1.34 16.37
N TYR A 802 0.96 -2.18 17.10
CA TYR A 802 2.39 -2.48 16.91
C TYR A 802 2.73 -3.37 15.69
N LEU A 803 1.89 -3.44 14.66
CA LEU A 803 2.20 -4.19 13.42
C LEU A 803 3.35 -3.53 12.66
N THR A 804 4.33 -4.32 12.23
CA THR A 804 5.42 -3.84 11.36
C THR A 804 5.06 -3.81 9.87
N GLY A 805 3.96 -4.45 9.49
CA GLY A 805 3.48 -4.51 8.10
C GLY A 805 2.14 -5.20 8.00
N MET A 806 1.58 -5.20 6.79
CA MET A 806 0.35 -5.92 6.41
C MET A 806 0.24 -6.07 4.89
N ASN A 807 -0.63 -6.98 4.45
CA ASN A 807 -1.19 -7.01 3.12
C ASN A 807 -2.06 -5.76 2.90
N GLN A 808 -1.63 -4.87 2.01
CA GLN A 808 -2.41 -3.69 1.66
C GLN A 808 -3.59 -4.03 0.74
N GLY A 809 -3.66 -5.26 0.22
CA GLY A 809 -4.60 -5.73 -0.78
C GLY A 809 -4.05 -5.68 -2.20
N ASN A 810 -4.94 -5.72 -3.18
CA ASN A 810 -4.61 -5.54 -4.59
C ASN A 810 -4.37 -4.06 -4.91
N ILE A 811 -3.40 -3.76 -5.77
CA ILE A 811 -3.16 -2.41 -6.28
C ILE A 811 -3.34 -2.43 -7.81
N PRO A 812 -4.51 -2.01 -8.33
CA PRO A 812 -4.72 -1.83 -9.76
C PRO A 812 -3.80 -0.76 -10.35
N ALA A 813 -3.53 -0.85 -11.66
CA ALA A 813 -2.61 0.04 -12.34
C ALA A 813 -3.00 1.53 -12.16
N GLY A 814 -2.05 2.35 -11.72
CA GLY A 814 -2.25 3.78 -11.50
C GLY A 814 -2.73 4.20 -10.10
N TYR A 815 -3.24 3.26 -9.28
CA TYR A 815 -3.66 3.53 -7.91
C TYR A 815 -2.49 3.46 -6.93
N TRP A 816 -2.65 4.11 -5.78
CA TRP A 816 -1.68 4.10 -4.68
C TRP A 816 -2.32 3.47 -3.44
N ARG A 817 -1.53 2.74 -2.65
CA ARG A 817 -1.85 2.41 -1.25
C ARG A 817 -0.73 2.89 -0.34
N ARG A 818 -1.06 3.09 0.94
CA ARG A 818 -0.18 3.71 1.93
C ARG A 818 -0.24 3.02 3.28
N LEU A 819 0.94 2.86 3.88
CA LEU A 819 1.15 2.54 5.28
C LEU A 819 1.94 3.67 5.95
N VAL A 820 1.52 4.06 7.14
CA VAL A 820 2.22 5.05 7.98
C VAL A 820 2.65 4.35 9.26
N TRP A 821 3.91 4.50 9.68
CA TRP A 821 4.40 3.99 10.95
C TRP A 821 4.85 5.14 11.84
N ASN A 822 4.27 5.22 13.02
CA ASN A 822 4.69 6.15 14.06
C ASN A 822 5.83 5.50 14.87
N LEU A 823 7.01 6.11 14.82
CA LEU A 823 8.25 5.62 15.41
C LEU A 823 8.78 6.60 16.47
N ARG A 824 9.58 6.09 17.41
CA ARG A 824 10.31 6.87 18.42
C ARG A 824 11.80 6.59 18.37
N GLY A 825 12.62 7.63 18.30
CA GLY A 825 14.07 7.54 18.44
C GLY A 825 14.46 7.47 19.91
N THR A 826 14.95 6.34 20.42
CA THR A 826 15.24 6.16 21.87
C THR A 826 16.71 6.37 22.25
N THR A 827 17.62 6.37 21.27
CA THR A 827 19.04 6.70 21.45
C THR A 827 19.52 7.52 20.26
N GLU A 828 20.48 8.40 20.47
CA GLU A 828 21.07 9.23 19.41
C GLU A 828 21.82 8.41 18.34
N GLY A 829 22.17 9.08 17.25
CA GLY A 829 22.92 8.54 16.12
C GLY A 829 22.07 8.27 14.88
N SER A 830 22.75 8.04 13.77
CA SER A 830 22.17 7.60 12.49
C SER A 830 21.46 6.25 12.64
N LYS A 831 20.15 6.21 12.36
CA LYS A 831 19.32 5.00 12.33
C LYS A 831 18.83 4.73 10.91
N SER A 832 19.02 3.53 10.39
CA SER A 832 18.34 3.09 9.17
C SER A 832 16.99 2.45 9.47
N VAL A 833 16.05 2.64 8.54
CA VAL A 833 14.78 1.91 8.45
C VAL A 833 14.53 1.56 6.99
N ARG A 834 14.05 0.33 6.72
CA ARG A 834 13.71 -0.15 5.38
C ARG A 834 12.21 -0.23 5.22
N TYR A 835 11.65 0.37 4.17
CA TYR A 835 10.31 0.02 3.67
C TYR A 835 10.46 -0.99 2.52
N ARG A 836 9.85 -2.17 2.69
CA ARG A 836 9.83 -3.26 1.73
C ARG A 836 8.39 -3.50 1.27
N VAL A 837 8.21 -3.75 -0.02
CA VAL A 837 6.93 -4.16 -0.60
C VAL A 837 7.10 -5.47 -1.35
N ARG A 838 6.13 -6.37 -1.20
CA ARG A 838 6.08 -7.69 -1.83
C ARG A 838 4.73 -7.86 -2.51
N SER A 839 4.73 -8.45 -3.70
CA SER A 839 3.55 -8.83 -4.48
C SER A 839 3.87 -10.12 -5.23
N ILE A 840 2.85 -10.94 -5.48
CA ILE A 840 3.04 -12.30 -5.99
C ILE A 840 3.41 -12.29 -7.48
N ASN A 841 2.66 -11.51 -8.27
CA ASN A 841 3.00 -11.24 -9.67
C ASN A 841 3.93 -10.03 -9.83
N GLY A 842 4.00 -9.13 -8.85
CA GLY A 842 4.86 -7.93 -8.91
C GLY A 842 6.27 -8.05 -8.29
N GLY A 843 6.60 -9.18 -7.66
CA GLY A 843 7.91 -9.43 -7.07
C GLY A 843 8.17 -8.69 -5.75
N THR A 844 9.43 -8.37 -5.47
CA THR A 844 9.85 -7.67 -4.23
C THR A 844 10.62 -6.40 -4.55
N SER A 845 10.26 -5.30 -3.90
CA SER A 845 10.98 -4.03 -3.92
C SER A 845 11.30 -3.59 -2.49
N SER A 846 12.35 -2.78 -2.32
CA SER A 846 12.62 -2.15 -1.02
C SER A 846 13.52 -0.92 -1.14
N VAL A 847 13.34 0.03 -0.23
CA VAL A 847 14.17 1.22 -0.08
C VAL A 847 14.58 1.38 1.39
N ILE A 848 15.78 1.91 1.63
CA ILE A 848 16.32 2.16 2.96
C ILE A 848 16.58 3.65 3.09
N ASN A 849 15.94 4.28 4.08
CA ASN A 849 16.23 5.66 4.45
C ASN A 849 17.03 5.68 5.76
N THR A 850 17.79 6.74 5.96
CA THR A 850 18.49 7.04 7.22
C THR A 850 17.82 8.23 7.89
N ILE A 851 17.60 8.12 9.19
CA ILE A 851 17.02 9.13 10.08
C ILE A 851 18.03 9.37 11.19
N ILE A 852 18.39 10.62 11.43
CA ILE A 852 19.34 10.99 12.49
C ILE A 852 18.55 11.28 13.76
N VAL A 853 18.76 10.47 14.81
CA VAL A 853 18.21 10.80 16.14
C VAL A 853 19.22 11.68 16.85
N ASP A 854 18.83 12.89 17.22
CA ASP A 854 19.73 13.93 17.71
C ASP A 854 19.06 14.78 18.80
N GLY A 855 19.62 14.79 20.01
CA GLY A 855 19.20 15.62 21.13
C GLY A 855 20.31 16.54 21.62
N THR A 856 21.39 16.66 20.86
CA THR A 856 22.52 17.53 21.16
C THR A 856 22.23 18.90 20.55
N ASP A 857 22.20 19.95 21.38
CA ASP A 857 22.09 21.31 20.84
C ASP A 857 23.37 21.66 20.05
N PRO A 858 23.28 22.46 18.96
CA PRO A 858 24.44 23.01 18.26
C PRO A 858 25.46 23.61 19.25
N ALA A 859 26.74 23.52 18.95
CA ALA A 859 27.80 23.86 19.89
C ALA A 859 28.97 24.55 19.20
N ASN A 860 30.12 24.57 19.88
CA ASN A 860 31.39 25.04 19.32
C ASN A 860 31.35 26.51 18.84
N TRP A 861 30.58 27.37 19.52
CA TRP A 861 30.50 28.80 19.23
C TRP A 861 31.86 29.49 19.41
N GLN A 862 32.44 30.00 18.32
CA GLN A 862 33.78 30.61 18.35
C GLN A 862 34.04 31.59 17.19
N ASN A 863 35.20 32.25 17.21
CA ASN A 863 35.69 33.14 16.16
C ASN A 863 34.73 34.29 15.80
N PHE A 864 34.11 34.91 16.82
CA PHE A 864 33.29 36.10 16.62
C PHE A 864 34.10 37.27 16.03
N TRP A 865 33.52 37.95 15.03
CA TRP A 865 34.13 39.10 14.35
C TRP A 865 33.03 40.05 13.82
N PRO A 866 33.20 41.38 13.78
CA PRO A 866 34.36 42.13 14.24
C PRO A 866 34.33 42.46 15.74
N ASP A 867 35.52 42.53 16.34
CA ASP A 867 35.72 43.10 17.68
C ASP A 867 35.60 44.64 17.67
N TRP A 868 36.10 45.28 16.61
CA TRP A 868 35.99 46.72 16.33
C TRP A 868 35.52 46.97 14.90
N ALA A 869 34.60 47.92 14.69
CA ALA A 869 34.10 48.29 13.37
C ALA A 869 34.07 49.81 13.12
N ASN A 870 34.47 50.21 11.91
CA ASN A 870 34.43 51.58 11.39
C ASN A 870 33.12 51.93 10.66
N THR A 871 32.01 51.34 11.09
CA THR A 871 30.66 51.66 10.59
C THR A 871 29.62 51.34 11.65
N THR A 872 28.57 52.15 11.73
CA THR A 872 27.43 51.95 12.63
C THR A 872 26.46 50.86 12.15
N THR A 873 26.70 50.29 10.96
CA THR A 873 25.98 49.11 10.43
C THR A 873 26.95 48.00 9.97
N PRO A 874 27.73 47.39 10.88
CA PRO A 874 28.70 46.35 10.54
C PRO A 874 28.01 45.02 10.19
N SER A 875 28.66 44.19 9.37
CA SER A 875 28.27 42.79 9.22
C SER A 875 29.03 41.94 10.24
N CYS A 876 28.31 41.30 11.15
CA CYS A 876 28.87 40.49 12.22
C CYS A 876 28.82 39.00 11.86
N TRP A 877 29.87 38.26 12.21
CA TRP A 877 30.13 36.88 11.83
C TRP A 877 30.50 36.07 13.08
N ILE A 878 30.07 34.82 13.14
CA ILE A 878 30.47 33.86 14.17
C ILE A 878 30.49 32.45 13.58
N LYS A 879 31.26 31.55 14.18
CA LYS A 879 31.19 30.13 13.86
C LYS A 879 30.35 29.35 14.86
N VAL A 880 29.64 28.33 14.35
CA VAL A 880 28.86 27.35 15.10
C VAL A 880 28.95 25.99 14.39
N GLN A 881 28.76 24.90 15.12
CA GLN A 881 28.76 23.55 14.59
C GLN A 881 27.67 22.73 15.28
N ASP A 882 26.85 22.03 14.51
CA ASP A 882 26.36 20.74 15.00
C ASP A 882 27.22 19.61 14.39
N VAL A 883 27.35 18.50 15.08
CA VAL A 883 28.21 17.36 14.70
C VAL A 883 27.43 16.13 14.23
N LEU A 884 26.10 16.10 14.40
CA LEU A 884 25.30 14.88 14.26
C LEU A 884 24.20 15.01 13.18
N SER A 885 23.21 15.88 13.35
CA SER A 885 22.16 16.14 12.34
C SER A 885 22.48 17.30 11.39
N GLY A 886 23.39 18.18 11.78
CA GLY A 886 23.88 19.33 11.01
C GLY A 886 22.96 20.55 11.12
N LEU A 887 23.51 21.73 10.79
CA LEU A 887 22.81 23.00 10.97
C LEU A 887 21.58 23.15 10.05
N ASP A 888 20.46 23.64 10.59
CA ASP A 888 19.34 24.15 9.79
C ASP A 888 19.61 25.60 9.36
N THR A 889 20.12 25.69 8.15
CA THR A 889 20.46 26.95 7.46
C THR A 889 19.24 27.83 7.18
N SER A 890 18.01 27.30 7.22
CA SER A 890 16.77 28.07 7.13
C SER A 890 16.33 28.68 8.47
N ARG A 891 16.92 28.21 9.58
CA ARG A 891 16.60 28.60 10.96
C ARG A 891 17.81 29.12 11.71
N LEU A 892 18.53 30.07 11.10
CA LEU A 892 19.62 30.81 11.72
C LEU A 892 19.15 32.24 12.05
N TYR A 893 19.31 32.68 13.29
CA TYR A 893 18.77 33.96 13.76
C TYR A 893 19.77 34.78 14.56
N TYR A 894 19.61 36.10 14.53
CA TYR A 894 20.31 37.02 15.43
C TYR A 894 19.37 38.05 16.06
N TRP A 895 19.81 38.58 17.19
CA TRP A 895 19.25 39.73 17.87
C TRP A 895 20.39 40.71 18.17
N TYR A 896 20.11 41.99 18.11
CA TYR A 896 21.05 43.01 18.57
C TYR A 896 20.44 43.81 19.73
N TRP A 897 21.30 44.45 20.51
CA TRP A 897 20.94 45.32 21.62
C TRP A 897 21.78 46.59 21.53
N THR A 898 21.15 47.74 21.78
CA THR A 898 21.85 49.01 22.03
C THR A 898 21.34 49.66 23.30
N SER A 899 22.23 50.40 23.98
CA SER A 899 21.89 51.24 25.13
C SER A 899 20.70 52.17 24.88
N GLY A 900 20.57 52.71 23.66
CA GLY A 900 19.48 53.62 23.27
C GLY A 900 18.16 52.94 22.86
N THR A 901 18.15 51.66 22.45
CA THR A 901 16.93 51.03 21.89
C THR A 901 16.52 49.70 22.54
N GLY A 902 17.38 49.08 23.36
CA GLY A 902 17.18 47.75 23.92
C GLY A 902 17.27 46.64 22.87
N THR A 903 16.78 45.44 23.21
CA THR A 903 16.83 44.26 22.31
C THR A 903 15.95 44.45 21.07
N LYS A 904 16.42 43.95 19.93
CA LYS A 904 15.74 43.89 18.63
C LYS A 904 16.02 42.55 17.95
N GLY A 905 14.97 41.91 17.43
CA GLY A 905 15.03 40.60 16.74
C GLY A 905 13.84 39.71 17.11
N PRO A 906 13.77 38.47 16.60
CA PRO A 906 14.76 37.83 15.72
C PRO A 906 14.83 38.47 14.33
N PHE A 907 16.03 38.45 13.76
CA PHE A 907 16.29 38.68 12.34
C PHE A 907 17.02 37.44 11.78
N ALA A 908 16.86 37.15 10.49
CA ALA A 908 17.53 36.01 9.87
C ALA A 908 19.03 36.26 9.64
N CYS A 909 19.85 35.24 9.89
CA CYS A 909 21.26 35.21 9.48
C CYS A 909 21.41 34.70 8.04
N GLY A 910 22.52 35.06 7.41
CA GLY A 910 23.04 34.35 6.24
C GLY A 910 24.11 33.32 6.62
N THR A 911 24.41 32.41 5.70
CA THR A 911 25.54 31.48 5.79
C THR A 911 25.97 31.05 4.37
N PRO A 912 27.25 30.73 4.12
CA PRO A 912 27.68 30.05 2.90
C PRO A 912 27.53 28.51 2.96
N ALA A 913 27.12 27.96 4.11
CA ALA A 913 27.02 26.52 4.34
C ALA A 913 25.84 25.88 3.58
N SER A 914 25.96 24.58 3.27
CA SER A 914 24.84 23.76 2.85
C SER A 914 23.96 23.35 4.03
N ASN A 915 22.65 23.24 3.80
CA ASN A 915 21.73 22.72 4.81
C ASN A 915 22.12 21.32 5.27
N GLY A 916 22.15 21.08 6.59
CA GLY A 916 22.64 19.81 7.16
C GLY A 916 24.15 19.66 7.20
N SER A 917 24.94 20.74 7.05
CA SER A 917 26.39 20.67 7.27
C SER A 917 26.71 20.38 8.74
N THR A 918 27.58 19.39 8.98
CA THR A 918 28.13 19.02 10.29
C THR A 918 29.53 19.61 10.56
N ALA A 919 29.95 20.56 9.72
CA ALA A 919 31.22 21.26 9.86
C ALA A 919 31.13 22.47 10.81
N LEU A 920 32.28 23.04 11.18
CA LEU A 920 32.35 24.31 11.92
C LEU A 920 32.18 25.49 10.93
N GLU A 921 30.92 25.82 10.70
CA GLU A 921 30.45 26.74 9.66
C GLU A 921 30.41 28.20 10.13
N TRP A 922 30.46 29.12 9.17
CA TRP A 922 30.21 30.54 9.41
C TRP A 922 28.73 30.87 9.30
N ILE A 923 28.20 31.65 10.25
CA ILE A 923 26.92 32.36 10.11
C ILE A 923 27.15 33.86 10.28
N TYR A 924 26.31 34.69 9.64
CA TYR A 924 26.49 36.14 9.68
C TYR A 924 25.17 36.92 9.74
N ALA A 925 25.22 38.04 10.45
CA ALA A 925 24.21 39.07 10.46
C ALA A 925 24.71 40.24 9.59
N ALA A 926 24.05 40.48 8.45
CA ALA A 926 24.46 41.54 7.53
C ALA A 926 23.98 42.92 8.00
N SER A 927 24.86 43.92 7.96
CA SER A 927 24.55 45.34 8.20
C SER A 927 23.72 45.61 9.46
N VAL A 928 24.15 45.04 10.60
CA VAL A 928 23.46 45.08 11.90
C VAL A 928 23.22 46.53 12.33
N PRO A 929 21.96 47.00 12.43
CA PRO A 929 21.65 48.42 12.53
C PRO A 929 21.76 48.96 13.97
N PHE A 930 22.98 48.93 14.53
CA PHE A 930 23.31 49.55 15.82
C PHE A 930 23.09 51.08 15.77
N ASN A 931 23.48 51.73 14.66
CA ASN A 931 23.26 53.16 14.38
C ASN A 931 23.87 54.15 15.40
N GLN A 932 24.82 53.69 16.23
CA GLN A 932 25.56 54.51 17.18
C GLN A 932 27.03 54.04 17.25
N GLU A 933 27.95 54.95 17.59
CA GLU A 933 29.26 54.55 18.13
C GLU A 933 29.08 53.86 19.49
N GLY A 934 30.11 53.19 19.98
CA GLY A 934 30.09 52.69 21.35
C GLY A 934 31.30 51.86 21.74
N GLY A 935 31.70 52.00 23.00
CA GLY A 935 32.75 51.22 23.63
C GLY A 935 32.29 49.86 24.11
N SER A 936 32.91 49.35 25.18
CA SER A 936 32.59 48.04 25.72
C SER A 936 31.17 47.99 26.31
N GLY A 937 30.31 47.15 25.73
CA GLY A 937 28.98 46.84 26.24
C GLY A 937 27.83 47.71 25.72
N GLU A 938 28.09 48.78 24.96
CA GLU A 938 27.05 49.71 24.49
C GLU A 938 26.28 49.21 23.26
N ASN A 939 26.94 48.37 22.45
CA ASN A 939 26.38 47.65 21.29
C ASN A 939 26.69 46.16 21.45
N GLN A 940 25.68 45.30 21.36
CA GLN A 940 25.82 43.86 21.56
C GLN A 940 25.00 43.05 20.53
N ILE A 941 25.51 41.90 20.10
CA ILE A 941 24.82 40.95 19.22
C ILE A 941 24.83 39.54 19.81
N TYR A 942 23.76 38.81 19.58
CA TYR A 942 23.55 37.44 20.03
C TYR A 942 22.96 36.63 18.87
N PHE A 943 23.39 35.38 18.73
CA PHE A 943 22.98 34.47 17.67
C PHE A 943 22.32 33.22 18.25
N ARG A 944 21.38 32.65 17.49
CA ARG A 944 20.81 31.32 17.71
C ARG A 944 20.93 30.51 16.43
N ALA A 945 21.38 29.26 16.58
CA ALA A 945 21.35 28.27 15.51
C ALA A 945 20.42 27.13 15.91
N TYR A 946 19.70 26.58 14.94
CA TYR A 946 18.98 25.31 15.06
C TYR A 946 19.70 24.23 14.24
N ASP A 947 19.53 22.96 14.62
CA ASP A 947 19.93 21.79 13.82
C ASP A 947 18.73 21.25 12.99
N GLN A 948 18.94 20.18 12.20
CA GLN A 948 17.84 19.54 11.45
C GLN A 948 16.78 18.87 12.35
N ALA A 949 17.11 18.53 13.62
CA ALA A 949 16.16 17.95 14.59
C ALA A 949 15.34 19.02 15.36
N GLY A 950 15.69 20.31 15.23
CA GLY A 950 15.09 21.42 15.96
C GLY A 950 15.61 21.60 17.40
N ASN A 951 16.75 21.02 17.76
CA ASN A 951 17.58 21.46 18.88
C ASN A 951 18.13 22.87 18.60
N TYR A 952 18.54 23.60 19.63
CA TYR A 952 19.05 24.96 19.44
C TYR A 952 19.94 25.41 20.58
N SER A 953 20.94 26.19 20.24
CA SER A 953 21.75 26.89 21.23
C SER A 953 21.97 28.34 20.84
N ASP A 954 22.51 29.04 21.83
CA ASP A 954 22.69 30.48 21.84
C ASP A 954 24.18 30.79 22.00
N SER A 955 24.69 31.73 21.20
CA SER A 955 26.09 32.16 21.27
C SER A 955 26.45 32.89 22.57
N GLY A 956 25.44 33.36 23.30
CA GLY A 956 25.58 34.42 24.29
C GLY A 956 25.68 35.80 23.63
N TRP A 957 25.76 36.86 24.44
CA TRP A 957 25.93 38.23 23.95
C TRP A 957 27.41 38.54 23.70
N HIS A 958 27.72 38.92 22.46
CA HIS A 958 29.03 39.43 22.04
C HIS A 958 28.97 40.95 21.93
N VAL A 959 29.99 41.63 22.46
CA VAL A 959 30.14 43.08 22.33
C VAL A 959 30.70 43.41 20.95
N VAL A 960 30.15 44.45 20.30
CA VAL A 960 30.68 45.03 19.06
C VAL A 960 31.10 46.46 19.37
N LYS A 961 32.40 46.76 19.37
CA LYS A 961 32.85 48.13 19.60
C LYS A 961 32.82 48.89 18.27
N ILE A 962 32.24 50.08 18.26
CA ILE A 962 32.01 50.87 17.04
C ILE A 962 32.63 52.24 17.22
N ASP A 963 33.47 52.61 16.28
CA ASP A 963 34.19 53.87 16.25
C ASP A 963 34.27 54.35 14.80
N VAL A 964 33.54 55.42 14.47
CA VAL A 964 33.59 56.06 13.15
C VAL A 964 34.33 57.40 13.20
N THR A 965 34.92 57.70 14.36
CA THR A 965 35.71 58.90 14.61
C THR A 965 37.12 58.68 14.08
N VAL A 966 37.59 59.58 13.21
CA VAL A 966 38.95 59.47 12.65
C VAL A 966 40.00 59.91 13.68
N PRO A 967 41.25 59.39 13.64
CA PRO A 967 42.33 59.87 14.49
C PRO A 967 42.51 61.40 14.44
N GLN A 968 42.76 62.04 15.56
CA GLN A 968 42.66 63.48 15.70
C GLN A 968 43.75 64.08 16.61
N ASP A 969 43.58 65.36 16.95
CA ASP A 969 44.53 66.17 17.74
C ASP A 969 45.96 66.23 17.18
N TRP A 970 46.10 66.27 15.85
CA TRP A 970 47.39 66.38 15.14
C TRP A 970 48.24 67.58 15.60
N GLN A 971 49.22 67.33 16.48
CA GLN A 971 49.99 68.35 17.20
C GLN A 971 51.51 68.09 17.20
N ASN A 972 52.27 69.00 17.82
CA ASN A 972 53.71 68.86 18.10
C ASN A 972 54.57 68.48 16.87
N PHE A 973 54.23 69.02 15.69
CA PHE A 973 55.07 68.87 14.50
C PHE A 973 56.44 69.52 14.72
N SER A 974 57.51 68.79 14.42
CA SER A 974 58.88 69.27 14.53
C SER A 974 59.81 68.66 13.48
N VAL A 975 60.92 69.35 13.23
CA VAL A 975 62.06 68.87 12.44
C VAL A 975 63.19 68.60 13.42
N THR A 976 63.60 67.33 13.54
CA THR A 976 64.46 66.85 14.64
C THR A 976 65.89 66.54 14.21
N ASP A 977 66.09 66.28 12.92
CA ASP A 977 67.38 66.17 12.24
C ASP A 977 67.25 66.84 10.86
N VAL A 978 68.35 67.32 10.30
CA VAL A 978 68.43 67.93 8.96
C VAL A 978 69.14 67.02 7.94
N GLY A 979 69.80 65.95 8.41
CA GLY A 979 70.60 65.06 7.60
C GLY A 979 71.96 65.67 7.21
N THR A 980 72.86 64.84 6.68
CA THR A 980 74.26 65.24 6.39
C THR A 980 74.40 66.41 5.42
N THR A 981 73.43 66.60 4.52
CA THR A 981 73.38 67.70 3.55
C THR A 981 72.53 68.90 4.00
N GLY A 982 71.68 68.72 5.01
CA GLY A 982 70.66 69.68 5.44
C GLY A 982 69.37 69.66 4.60
N LEU A 983 69.30 68.79 3.59
CA LEU A 983 68.21 68.72 2.61
C LEU A 983 67.32 67.47 2.76
N THR A 984 67.64 66.60 3.71
CA THR A 984 66.92 65.35 3.99
C THR A 984 66.52 65.27 5.47
N PRO A 985 65.67 66.20 5.95
CA PRO A 985 65.32 66.30 7.36
C PRO A 985 64.52 65.11 7.87
N THR A 986 64.70 64.75 9.14
CA THR A 986 63.75 63.89 9.86
C THR A 986 62.64 64.77 10.43
N CYS A 987 61.39 64.42 10.13
CA CYS A 987 60.20 65.15 10.55
C CYS A 987 59.34 64.27 11.45
N THR A 988 58.81 64.84 12.53
CA THR A 988 57.90 64.13 13.45
C THR A 988 56.60 64.90 13.67
N VAL A 989 55.52 64.19 13.98
CA VAL A 989 54.23 64.76 14.42
C VAL A 989 53.56 63.82 15.42
N GLN A 990 52.70 64.35 16.29
CA GLN A 990 51.91 63.57 17.22
C GLN A 990 50.42 63.54 16.85
N VAL A 991 49.79 62.40 17.07
CA VAL A 991 48.36 62.14 16.82
C VAL A 991 47.86 61.14 17.87
N ARG A 992 46.55 61.11 18.11
CA ARG A 992 45.88 60.05 18.89
C ARG A 992 44.55 59.69 18.27
N ASP A 993 43.98 58.57 18.69
CA ASP A 993 42.53 58.41 18.71
C ASP A 993 42.06 58.33 20.18
N LEU A 994 40.77 58.56 20.46
CA LEU A 994 40.18 58.59 21.79
C LEU A 994 39.34 57.35 22.15
N LEU A 995 38.90 56.54 21.18
CA LEU A 995 37.94 55.45 21.38
C LEU A 995 38.53 54.08 21.05
N SER A 996 38.86 53.79 19.78
CA SER A 996 39.52 52.52 19.40
C SER A 996 41.05 52.57 19.54
N GLY A 997 41.63 53.77 19.60
CA GLY A 997 43.07 53.98 19.71
C GLY A 997 43.82 53.70 18.41
N LEU A 998 45.08 54.11 18.33
CA LEU A 998 45.85 54.01 17.09
C LEU A 998 46.24 52.56 16.75
N SER A 999 46.18 52.21 15.46
CA SER A 999 46.78 51.00 14.91
C SER A 999 48.22 51.31 14.50
N ILE A 1000 49.15 50.95 15.40
CA ILE A 1000 50.59 51.09 15.26
C ILE A 1000 51.11 50.02 14.27
N SER A 1001 50.47 48.84 14.26
CA SER A 1001 50.73 47.76 13.30
C SER A 1001 50.38 48.11 11.85
N ALA A 1002 49.41 49.00 11.61
CA ALA A 1002 49.14 49.59 10.30
C ALA A 1002 50.20 50.63 9.87
N GLY A 1003 51.04 51.08 10.80
CA GLY A 1003 52.14 52.02 10.57
C GLY A 1003 51.72 53.49 10.53
N GLY A 1004 52.68 54.37 10.80
CA GLY A 1004 52.54 55.81 10.58
C GLY A 1004 53.02 56.16 9.18
N TRP A 1005 52.20 56.81 8.37
CA TRP A 1005 52.51 57.09 6.97
C TRP A 1005 52.82 58.57 6.75
N TYR A 1006 53.64 58.88 5.76
CA TYR A 1006 53.94 60.25 5.34
C TYR A 1006 54.03 60.38 3.83
N ARG A 1007 53.85 61.61 3.32
CA ARG A 1007 54.15 62.00 1.95
C ARG A 1007 54.71 63.41 1.92
N TYR A 1008 55.52 63.72 0.92
CA TYR A 1008 56.19 65.02 0.81
C TYR A 1008 55.99 65.63 -0.58
N SER A 1009 56.29 66.93 -0.68
CA SER A 1009 56.15 67.76 -1.88
C SER A 1009 57.25 68.81 -1.91
N THR A 1010 57.76 69.12 -3.10
CA THR A 1010 58.82 70.12 -3.34
C THR A 1010 58.32 71.38 -4.04
N ASP A 1011 57.03 71.47 -4.38
CA ASP A 1011 56.44 72.52 -5.23
C ASP A 1011 55.30 73.30 -4.54
N GLY A 1012 55.38 73.42 -3.22
CA GLY A 1012 54.39 74.11 -2.37
C GLY A 1012 53.20 73.24 -1.95
N GLY A 1013 53.15 71.98 -2.37
CA GLY A 1013 52.02 71.07 -2.16
C GLY A 1013 51.14 70.86 -3.40
N SER A 1014 51.66 71.16 -4.59
CA SER A 1014 50.93 71.06 -5.87
C SER A 1014 51.00 69.64 -6.44
N THR A 1015 52.17 69.01 -6.36
CA THR A 1015 52.40 67.58 -6.56
C THR A 1015 52.97 66.95 -5.29
N TRP A 1016 52.68 65.66 -5.08
CA TRP A 1016 53.06 64.93 -3.88
C TRP A 1016 53.66 63.58 -4.24
N SER A 1017 54.56 63.08 -3.39
CA SER A 1017 54.99 61.68 -3.42
C SER A 1017 53.81 60.73 -3.21
N SER A 1018 54.01 59.45 -3.53
CA SER A 1018 53.21 58.38 -2.94
C SER A 1018 53.28 58.46 -1.40
N TRP A 1019 52.33 57.86 -0.71
CA TRP A 1019 52.49 57.58 0.71
C TRP A 1019 53.69 56.63 0.92
N GLN A 1020 54.47 56.91 1.94
CA GLN A 1020 55.67 56.19 2.36
C GLN A 1020 55.51 55.81 3.84
N LEU A 1021 56.01 54.63 4.20
CA LEU A 1021 55.94 54.13 5.57
C LEU A 1021 57.01 54.82 6.43
N GLY A 1022 56.59 55.52 7.47
CA GLY A 1022 57.41 55.95 8.59
C GLY A 1022 57.28 54.99 9.77
N THR A 1023 57.83 55.37 10.92
CA THR A 1023 57.61 54.63 12.17
C THR A 1023 56.57 55.36 13.04
N MET A 1024 55.88 54.61 13.90
CA MET A 1024 54.99 55.16 14.93
C MET A 1024 55.33 54.55 16.29
N THR A 1025 55.24 55.31 17.38
CA THR A 1025 55.47 54.82 18.75
C THR A 1025 54.27 54.05 19.31
N GLY A 1026 54.47 53.29 20.39
CA GLY A 1026 53.40 52.68 21.18
C GLY A 1026 53.02 51.25 20.77
N SER A 1027 51.80 50.85 21.12
CA SER A 1027 51.18 49.56 20.77
C SER A 1027 49.74 49.77 20.29
N ASP A 1028 49.18 48.80 19.55
CA ASP A 1028 47.80 48.88 19.05
C ASP A 1028 46.78 49.16 20.17
N GLY A 1029 45.79 50.00 19.86
CA GLY A 1029 44.74 50.41 20.80
C GLY A 1029 45.16 51.51 21.78
N THR A 1030 46.33 52.13 21.60
CA THR A 1030 46.77 53.23 22.48
C THR A 1030 46.02 54.53 22.13
N THR A 1031 45.28 55.08 23.11
CA THR A 1031 44.57 56.37 23.00
C THR A 1031 45.38 57.58 23.49
N ALA A 1032 46.59 57.35 23.99
CA ALA A 1032 47.58 58.39 24.26
C ALA A 1032 48.33 58.80 22.98
N PHE A 1033 48.80 60.04 22.91
CA PHE A 1033 49.54 60.58 21.76
C PHE A 1033 50.73 59.72 21.36
N GLN A 1034 50.72 59.24 20.12
CA GLN A 1034 51.86 58.58 19.49
C GLN A 1034 52.55 59.48 18.49
N THR A 1035 53.86 59.31 18.37
CA THR A 1035 54.71 60.12 17.49
C THR A 1035 54.96 59.34 16.20
N ILE A 1036 54.51 59.88 15.07
CA ILE A 1036 54.91 59.41 13.75
C ILE A 1036 56.23 60.08 13.39
N THR A 1037 57.19 59.29 12.91
CA THR A 1037 58.50 59.75 12.43
C THR A 1037 58.65 59.42 10.96
N ALA A 1038 58.91 60.46 10.16
CA ALA A 1038 59.35 60.37 8.78
C ALA A 1038 60.87 60.64 8.73
N PRO A 1039 61.71 59.60 8.69
CA PRO A 1039 63.17 59.75 8.67
C PRO A 1039 63.67 60.17 7.28
N ASN A 1040 64.68 61.04 7.25
CA ASN A 1040 65.43 61.42 6.04
C ASN A 1040 64.55 61.84 4.83
N VAL A 1041 63.53 62.68 5.06
CA VAL A 1041 62.51 63.04 4.06
C VAL A 1041 63.17 63.67 2.83
N PRO A 1042 63.12 63.04 1.64
CA PRO A 1042 64.04 63.33 0.55
C PRO A 1042 63.60 64.52 -0.32
N PHE A 1043 63.46 65.70 0.29
CA PHE A 1043 63.21 66.96 -0.43
C PHE A 1043 64.34 67.30 -1.41
N ASN A 1044 65.59 67.05 -1.03
CA ASN A 1044 66.80 67.20 -1.86
C ASN A 1044 67.02 68.60 -2.49
N GLN A 1045 66.28 69.61 -2.05
CA GLN A 1045 66.42 71.00 -2.44
C GLN A 1045 66.42 71.89 -1.19
N GLN A 1046 67.11 73.03 -1.26
CA GLN A 1046 66.99 74.08 -0.27
C GLN A 1046 65.74 74.92 -0.56
N SER A 1047 64.89 75.11 0.45
CA SER A 1047 63.71 75.97 0.36
C SER A 1047 63.20 76.37 1.74
N ALA A 1048 62.74 77.61 1.87
CA ALA A 1048 62.06 78.12 3.06
C ALA A 1048 60.53 77.87 3.05
N SER A 1049 59.93 77.50 1.92
CA SER A 1049 58.46 77.55 1.75
C SER A 1049 57.83 76.50 0.82
N ALA A 1050 58.58 75.97 -0.16
CA ALA A 1050 58.06 75.04 -1.16
C ALA A 1050 58.01 73.58 -0.66
N ASN A 1051 58.91 73.20 0.24
CA ASN A 1051 58.93 71.88 0.86
C ASN A 1051 57.73 71.70 1.82
N ARG A 1052 56.85 70.75 1.52
CA ARG A 1052 55.70 70.37 2.37
C ARG A 1052 55.73 68.90 2.74
N ILE A 1053 55.30 68.58 3.96
CA ILE A 1053 55.06 67.20 4.42
C ILE A 1053 53.63 67.06 4.94
N GLN A 1054 53.03 65.89 4.75
CA GLN A 1054 51.75 65.48 5.34
C GLN A 1054 51.88 64.06 5.88
N PHE A 1055 51.19 63.76 6.98
CA PHE A 1055 51.18 62.46 7.63
C PHE A 1055 49.78 61.83 7.57
N ALA A 1056 49.71 60.51 7.74
CA ALA A 1056 48.47 59.77 7.88
C ALA A 1056 48.60 58.70 8.97
N ALA A 1057 47.48 58.43 9.64
CA ALA A 1057 47.36 57.44 10.71
C ALA A 1057 46.04 56.68 10.54
N ARG A 1058 46.02 55.45 11.06
CA ARG A 1058 44.82 54.61 11.16
C ARG A 1058 44.56 54.26 12.62
N ASP A 1059 43.30 54.19 13.02
CA ASP A 1059 42.91 53.59 14.31
C ASP A 1059 42.72 52.06 14.20
N VAL A 1060 42.32 51.42 15.30
CA VAL A 1060 42.07 49.98 15.37
C VAL A 1060 40.76 49.58 14.69
N ALA A 1061 39.69 50.40 14.78
CA ALA A 1061 38.42 50.14 14.10
C ALA A 1061 38.53 50.21 12.57
N GLY A 1062 39.44 51.04 12.09
CA GLY A 1062 39.97 51.10 10.75
C GLY A 1062 39.82 52.43 10.02
N ASN A 1063 39.43 53.51 10.70
CA ASN A 1063 39.33 54.82 10.06
C ASN A 1063 40.73 55.39 9.77
N TRP A 1064 40.84 56.16 8.69
CA TRP A 1064 42.07 56.85 8.29
C TRP A 1064 41.93 58.36 8.50
N SER A 1065 42.95 58.96 9.10
CA SER A 1065 43.07 60.41 9.25
C SER A 1065 44.36 60.92 8.62
N TYR A 1066 44.35 62.21 8.29
CA TYR A 1066 45.43 62.91 7.62
C TYR A 1066 45.74 64.20 8.38
N SER A 1067 47.03 64.46 8.62
CA SER A 1067 47.45 65.73 9.19
C SER A 1067 47.17 66.89 8.21
N ARG A 1068 47.22 68.13 8.68
CA ARG A 1068 47.45 69.27 7.78
C ARG A 1068 48.81 69.13 7.08
N SER A 1069 49.03 69.84 5.98
CA SER A 1069 50.38 69.97 5.42
C SER A 1069 51.22 70.95 6.26
N TYR A 1070 52.46 70.56 6.58
CA TYR A 1070 53.43 71.39 7.30
C TYR A 1070 54.53 71.86 6.35
N THR A 1071 55.00 73.09 6.53
CA THR A 1071 56.15 73.65 5.77
C THR A 1071 57.45 73.21 6.42
N VAL A 1072 58.40 72.72 5.62
CA VAL A 1072 59.71 72.24 6.10
C VAL A 1072 60.82 73.11 5.53
N ALA A 1073 61.27 74.09 6.31
CA ALA A 1073 62.44 74.88 5.93
C ALA A 1073 63.70 73.99 5.93
N THR A 1074 64.38 73.95 4.80
CA THR A 1074 65.67 73.24 4.61
C THR A 1074 66.75 74.26 4.28
N LYS A 1075 68.00 73.95 4.65
CA LYS A 1075 69.18 74.77 4.39
C LYS A 1075 70.34 73.86 4.09
N TYR A 1076 71.33 74.34 3.34
CA TYR A 1076 72.52 73.54 3.10
C TYR A 1076 73.41 73.48 4.35
N THR A 1077 73.83 72.28 4.77
CA THR A 1077 74.86 72.13 5.80
C THR A 1077 76.20 72.68 5.29
N THR A 1078 76.97 73.35 6.15
CA THR A 1078 78.28 73.91 5.81
C THR A 1078 79.42 73.23 6.56
N ALA A 1079 80.63 73.38 6.03
CA ALA A 1079 81.87 72.94 6.64
C ALA A 1079 82.90 74.08 6.55
N LEU A 1080 83.64 74.29 7.63
CA LEU A 1080 84.59 75.38 7.76
C LEU A 1080 85.99 74.82 8.09
N THR A 1081 86.95 75.06 7.21
CA THR A 1081 88.34 74.61 7.39
C THR A 1081 89.22 75.81 7.70
N VAL A 1082 89.97 75.77 8.80
CA VAL A 1082 90.86 76.86 9.23
C VAL A 1082 92.30 76.56 8.81
N ASP A 1083 93.00 77.52 8.22
CA ASP A 1083 94.41 77.39 7.87
C ASP A 1083 95.29 77.76 9.07
N ASN A 1084 96.36 76.98 9.31
CA ASN A 1084 97.38 77.36 10.29
C ASN A 1084 98.11 78.63 9.85
N ALA A 1085 98.39 79.53 10.80
CA ALA A 1085 99.12 80.77 10.55
C ALA A 1085 100.22 81.00 11.61
N SER A 1086 101.33 81.61 11.22
CA SER A 1086 102.48 81.90 12.08
C SER A 1086 103.02 83.31 11.83
N GLY A 1087 103.64 83.91 12.84
CA GLY A 1087 104.16 85.28 12.78
C GLY A 1087 104.94 85.67 14.03
N THR A 1088 105.63 86.80 13.98
CA THR A 1088 106.42 87.36 15.09
C THR A 1088 105.63 88.41 15.86
N ILE A 1089 105.89 88.50 17.18
CA ILE A 1089 105.30 89.51 18.07
C ILE A 1089 105.49 90.92 17.51
N GLY A 1090 104.42 91.71 17.55
CA GLY A 1090 104.37 93.08 17.02
C GLY A 1090 103.93 93.17 15.55
N HIS A 1091 103.92 92.06 14.81
CA HIS A 1091 103.52 92.02 13.40
C HIS A 1091 102.12 91.42 13.20
N SER A 1092 101.47 91.81 12.11
CA SER A 1092 100.18 91.24 11.72
C SER A 1092 100.36 89.98 10.87
N VAL A 1093 99.69 88.90 11.28
CA VAL A 1093 99.52 87.65 10.54
C VAL A 1093 98.09 87.63 9.95
N VAL A 1094 97.88 86.91 8.86
CA VAL A 1094 96.55 86.75 8.25
C VAL A 1094 95.97 85.39 8.64
N LEU A 1095 94.96 85.41 9.51
CA LEU A 1095 94.13 84.25 9.83
C LEU A 1095 93.26 83.92 8.61
N ARG A 1096 93.08 82.65 8.27
CA ARG A 1096 92.28 82.23 7.13
C ARG A 1096 91.38 81.05 7.46
N ALA A 1097 90.17 81.07 6.91
CA ALA A 1097 89.27 79.93 6.95
C ALA A 1097 88.42 79.86 5.68
N THR A 1098 88.29 78.66 5.12
CA THR A 1098 87.51 78.37 3.92
C THR A 1098 86.16 77.79 4.31
N LEU A 1099 85.07 78.53 4.04
CA LEU A 1099 83.70 78.06 4.23
C LEU A 1099 83.19 77.38 2.95
N ARG A 1100 82.59 76.19 3.09
CA ARG A 1100 82.05 75.40 1.98
C ARG A 1100 80.69 74.82 2.33
N ARG A 1101 79.89 74.50 1.30
CA ARG A 1101 78.69 73.68 1.39
C ARG A 1101 79.06 72.19 1.40
N VAL A 1102 78.44 71.41 2.28
CA VAL A 1102 78.75 69.96 2.42
C VAL A 1102 78.23 69.13 1.24
N SER A 1103 77.06 69.47 0.69
CA SER A 1103 76.39 68.64 -0.32
C SER A 1103 77.12 68.56 -1.68
N ASP A 1104 77.97 69.54 -2.01
CA ASP A 1104 78.67 69.62 -3.31
C ASP A 1104 80.10 70.22 -3.20
N ASN A 1105 80.61 70.45 -1.98
CA ASN A 1105 81.92 71.07 -1.71
C ASN A 1105 82.06 72.51 -2.25
N ALA A 1106 80.97 73.19 -2.63
CA ALA A 1106 81.01 74.53 -3.21
C ALA A 1106 81.46 75.57 -2.18
N VAL A 1107 82.40 76.44 -2.59
CA VAL A 1107 82.94 77.52 -1.75
C VAL A 1107 81.92 78.65 -1.57
N LEU A 1108 81.73 79.11 -0.33
CA LEU A 1108 80.67 80.07 0.00
C LEU A 1108 81.23 81.48 0.17
N ALA A 1109 80.99 82.34 -0.82
CA ALA A 1109 81.45 83.72 -0.84
C ALA A 1109 80.54 84.70 -0.04
N SER A 1110 81.13 85.81 0.40
CA SER A 1110 80.48 86.92 1.12
C SER A 1110 79.76 86.53 2.44
N LYS A 1111 80.13 85.40 3.04
CA LYS A 1111 79.62 84.94 4.35
C LYS A 1111 80.54 85.42 5.48
N THR A 1112 79.97 85.89 6.57
CA THR A 1112 80.74 86.39 7.74
C THR A 1112 81.25 85.22 8.57
N VAL A 1113 82.56 85.02 8.59
CA VAL A 1113 83.22 84.05 9.47
C VAL A 1113 83.86 84.80 10.64
N GLN A 1114 83.57 84.36 11.87
CA GLN A 1114 84.22 84.83 13.09
C GLN A 1114 85.52 84.04 13.32
N PHE A 1115 86.58 84.70 13.76
CA PHE A 1115 87.82 84.04 14.17
C PHE A 1115 88.06 84.19 15.67
N THR A 1116 88.57 83.13 16.28
CA THR A 1116 89.03 83.12 17.67
C THR A 1116 90.44 82.52 17.74
N VAL A 1117 91.34 83.21 18.45
CA VAL A 1117 92.71 82.75 18.73
C VAL A 1117 92.84 82.64 20.25
N ASP A 1118 93.22 81.46 20.74
CA ASP A 1118 93.26 81.14 22.17
C ASP A 1118 91.95 81.49 22.91
N GLY A 1119 90.82 81.09 22.30
CA GLY A 1119 89.45 81.41 22.76
C GLY A 1119 89.04 82.89 22.66
N SER A 1120 89.99 83.80 22.43
CA SER A 1120 89.77 85.25 22.37
C SER A 1120 89.33 85.69 20.98
N ASN A 1121 88.37 86.61 20.90
CA ASN A 1121 87.81 87.09 19.63
C ASN A 1121 88.88 87.86 18.81
N ALA A 1122 89.27 87.31 17.66
CA ALA A 1122 90.23 87.91 16.73
C ALA A 1122 89.55 88.79 15.65
N GLY A 1123 88.22 88.88 15.68
CA GLY A 1123 87.37 89.62 14.75
C GLY A 1123 86.84 88.76 13.60
N SER A 1124 85.85 89.28 12.90
CA SER A 1124 85.29 88.66 11.70
C SER A 1124 86.01 89.06 10.42
N ALA A 1125 85.93 88.20 9.40
CA ALA A 1125 86.12 88.56 8.01
C ALA A 1125 85.04 87.91 7.14
N ASN A 1126 84.66 88.58 6.06
CA ASN A 1126 83.77 87.99 5.07
C ASN A 1126 84.59 87.12 4.13
N THR A 1127 84.03 85.98 3.71
CA THR A 1127 84.65 85.12 2.71
C THR A 1127 84.75 85.81 1.35
N ASN A 1128 85.88 85.63 0.66
CA ASN A 1128 86.06 86.11 -0.70
C ASN A 1128 85.37 85.20 -1.73
N SER A 1129 85.54 85.48 -3.03
CA SER A 1129 85.00 84.67 -4.14
C SER A 1129 85.49 83.20 -4.16
N SER A 1130 86.56 82.87 -3.44
CA SER A 1130 87.07 81.51 -3.26
C SER A 1130 86.60 80.86 -1.94
N GLY A 1131 85.63 81.48 -1.24
CA GLY A 1131 85.14 81.03 0.07
C GLY A 1131 86.09 81.25 1.24
N VAL A 1132 87.22 81.93 1.04
CA VAL A 1132 88.24 82.16 2.08
C VAL A 1132 87.98 83.48 2.78
N ALA A 1133 87.58 83.43 4.05
CA ALA A 1133 87.63 84.58 4.94
C ALA A 1133 89.09 84.81 5.35
N SER A 1134 89.57 86.05 5.27
CA SER A 1134 90.95 86.42 5.60
C SER A 1134 90.96 87.61 6.55
N ARG A 1135 91.47 87.43 7.77
CA ARG A 1135 91.52 88.46 8.82
C ARG A 1135 92.95 88.78 9.21
N ALA A 1136 93.39 90.03 9.03
CA ALA A 1136 94.63 90.48 9.64
C ALA A 1136 94.46 90.60 11.16
N TRP A 1137 95.37 89.98 11.91
CA TRP A 1137 95.41 89.96 13.38
C TRP A 1137 96.86 90.14 13.84
N THR A 1138 97.09 90.99 14.84
CA THR A 1138 98.44 91.32 15.31
C THR A 1138 98.86 90.42 16.46
N VAL A 1139 100.01 89.75 16.31
CA VAL A 1139 100.58 88.89 17.36
C VAL A 1139 101.02 89.77 18.52
N THR A 1140 100.31 89.73 19.64
CA THR A 1140 100.60 90.56 20.82
C THR A 1140 101.64 89.89 21.72
N ALA A 1141 102.34 90.69 22.54
CA ALA A 1141 103.50 90.24 23.32
C ALA A 1141 103.22 89.20 24.42
N GLY A 1142 101.95 88.87 24.68
CA GLY A 1142 101.57 87.78 25.59
C GLY A 1142 101.57 86.39 24.95
N VAL A 1143 101.72 86.29 23.62
CA VAL A 1143 101.56 85.02 22.87
C VAL A 1143 102.91 84.51 22.37
N LEU A 1144 103.48 83.55 23.10
CA LEU A 1144 104.72 82.84 22.73
C LEU A 1144 104.46 81.33 22.66
N GLY A 1145 104.43 80.78 21.44
CA GLY A 1145 104.23 79.35 21.19
C GLY A 1145 103.07 79.07 20.22
N ASN A 1146 102.71 77.79 20.08
CA ASN A 1146 101.54 77.38 19.32
C ASN A 1146 100.27 77.60 20.17
N VAL A 1147 99.30 78.34 19.65
CA VAL A 1147 97.98 78.56 20.27
C VAL A 1147 96.86 78.04 19.37
N PRO A 1148 95.73 77.56 19.94
CA PRO A 1148 94.62 77.06 19.13
C PRO A 1148 93.94 78.21 18.39
N MET A 1149 93.70 78.01 17.09
CA MET A 1149 92.85 78.87 16.28
C MET A 1149 91.59 78.12 15.88
N SER A 1150 90.45 78.78 15.99
CA SER A 1150 89.17 78.29 15.49
C SER A 1150 88.44 79.40 14.75
N ALA A 1151 87.50 79.00 13.91
CA ALA A 1151 86.60 79.90 13.23
C ALA A 1151 85.19 79.33 13.24
N SER A 1152 84.17 80.19 13.19
CA SER A 1152 82.77 79.78 13.16
C SER A 1152 81.96 80.61 12.17
N PHE A 1153 80.92 79.97 11.64
CA PHE A 1153 79.88 80.61 10.84
C PHE A 1153 78.58 80.59 11.65
N GLY A 1154 77.75 81.64 11.54
CA GLY A 1154 76.51 81.75 12.32
C GLY A 1154 75.30 81.07 11.68
N GLY A 1155 75.46 80.51 10.48
CA GLY A 1155 74.34 80.22 9.58
C GLY A 1155 73.72 81.48 8.98
N ASP A 1156 72.80 81.32 8.05
CA ASP A 1156 71.96 82.40 7.52
C ASP A 1156 70.58 81.86 7.07
N ALA A 1157 69.94 82.47 6.07
CA ALA A 1157 68.66 82.02 5.53
C ALA A 1157 68.76 80.69 4.74
N ASP A 1158 69.88 80.45 4.06
CA ASP A 1158 70.05 79.35 3.10
C ASP A 1158 71.03 78.27 3.60
N TYR A 1159 71.83 78.59 4.63
CA TYR A 1159 72.90 77.75 5.15
C TYR A 1159 72.78 77.52 6.66
N HIS A 1160 73.09 76.31 7.12
CA HIS A 1160 73.35 76.03 8.54
C HIS A 1160 74.77 76.51 8.93
N GLY A 1161 74.94 76.91 10.19
CA GLY A 1161 76.21 77.38 10.77
C GLY A 1161 77.13 76.24 11.19
#